data_AF-D1BKF2-F1
#
_entry.id   AF-D1BKF2-F1
#
_cell.length_a   1.000
_cell.length_b   1.000
_cell.length_c   1.000
_cell.angle_alpha   90.00
_cell.angle_beta   90.00
_cell.angle_gamma   90.00
#
_symmetry.space_group_name_H-M   'P 1'
#
loop_
_entity.id
_entity.type
_entity.pdbx_description
1 polymer ?
#
loop_
_entity_poly.entity_id
_entity_poly.type
_entity_poly.pdbx_seq_one_letter_code
_entity_poly.pdbx_strand_id
1 'polypeptide(L)'
;MAAPDPDLPSVWGVPRPSAAQTSLLIASALTSETFAPSLAPRSPVDQGIVTGLSVASHYLVAVAAQDVLSGVAQQLVDSTFLADATWLPREHRARTLQVAVDLLAVPAGSGLALLLPADPRESTAQALARFAGCRIALSGGAGAALNLGHAGATALDRTLGLDRTLARVPLSVPLGAAVAYVVERNRSHQHLPTPDLESVSSNSRLVSVAVAGGVVVGLSGFAAAESLLARRLGRLLHSVLPGTPWFWQVCARAVSLGAVTGSVVVVWDRAMQRIEAATLSDDARSVGLDPAVITRPTVSGSGQSLVPWDSLGREGRRHVLSRVPTAPADPAAGSRPGLGTLSATEPVPDLSIETVMRRPAAAEPVQVYVGLDSAPTARERVDLALAEMEQLGAFDRSLLVLVSPTGTGYVNYVALAALQYLTLGDVATVTMQYSKRPSPLSLTKVKVAREQNRRLWMRILVRLREIPEERRPRVVVFGESLGAHTSQDVFLDWGTIGPSALGIDRALWVGTPHTSGWMHEVSDPDRLEVDADTVAVVNDYLELVDLGPERRAALRYVLVNHDDDGVTKMGPDIALTRPAWLTAPARAPRPVPAGTDVPVSPRGTPPWVRWRPVTTFFQTLVDMKNAQAPGPYRAQAHDYRPDLVRFVSEVYGLPASDEELRRLDVVLERREELRETLIADAEERRRAGHDGAGV
;
A
#
# COMPACT_ATOMS: atom_id res chain seq x y z
N MET A 1 67.28 -25.23 3.96
CA MET A 1 65.83 -24.95 3.98
C MET A 1 65.11 -26.26 4.20
N ALA A 2 64.59 -26.48 5.41
CA ALA A 2 63.76 -27.64 5.70
C ALA A 2 62.44 -27.54 4.91
N ALA A 3 62.00 -28.64 4.32
CA ALA A 3 60.67 -28.74 3.73
C ALA A 3 59.62 -28.48 4.83
N PRO A 4 58.53 -27.74 4.54
CA PRO A 4 57.46 -27.57 5.51
C PRO A 4 56.86 -28.94 5.83
N ASP A 5 56.80 -29.25 7.12
CA ASP A 5 56.21 -30.45 7.69
C ASP A 5 54.73 -30.59 7.24
N PRO A 6 54.33 -31.66 6.54
CA PRO A 6 52.95 -31.87 6.11
C PRO A 6 51.99 -32.14 7.29
N ASP A 7 52.52 -32.38 8.50
CA ASP A 7 51.75 -32.69 9.71
C ASP A 7 51.49 -31.49 10.62
N LEU A 8 51.78 -30.25 10.20
CA LEU A 8 51.28 -29.07 10.94
C LEU A 8 49.74 -29.07 10.91
N PRO A 9 49.06 -29.36 12.03
CA PRO A 9 47.63 -29.49 12.05
C PRO A 9 47.04 -28.13 11.71
N SER A 10 46.37 -28.02 10.55
CA SER A 10 45.74 -26.77 10.14
C SER A 10 44.87 -26.29 11.30
N VAL A 11 45.13 -25.08 11.81
CA VAL A 11 44.39 -24.49 12.94
C VAL A 11 42.88 -24.48 12.65
N TRP A 12 42.53 -24.53 11.37
CA TRP A 12 41.21 -24.28 10.85
C TRP A 12 40.39 -25.51 10.44
N GLY A 13 41.01 -26.68 10.17
CA GLY A 13 40.41 -28.03 10.05
C GLY A 13 39.24 -28.26 9.06
N VAL A 14 38.66 -27.20 8.48
CA VAL A 14 37.39 -27.13 7.75
C VAL A 14 37.55 -26.08 6.63
N PRO A 15 36.84 -26.18 5.49
CA PRO A 15 36.84 -25.13 4.47
C PRO A 15 36.41 -23.75 5.01
N ARG A 16 36.85 -22.67 4.35
CA ARG A 16 36.39 -21.31 4.64
C ARG A 16 34.86 -21.22 4.50
N PRO A 17 34.15 -20.48 5.37
CA PRO A 17 32.73 -20.23 5.18
C PRO A 17 32.47 -19.57 3.82
N SER A 18 31.48 -20.05 3.09
CA SER A 18 31.03 -19.40 1.86
C SER A 18 30.21 -18.16 2.16
N ALA A 19 30.10 -17.23 1.21
CA ALA A 19 29.19 -16.09 1.32
C ALA A 19 27.75 -16.52 1.62
N ALA A 20 27.32 -17.65 1.05
CA ALA A 20 26.02 -18.25 1.34
C ALA A 20 25.88 -18.68 2.81
N GLN A 21 26.93 -19.27 3.42
CA GLN A 21 26.92 -19.67 4.82
C GLN A 21 26.84 -18.46 5.78
N THR A 22 27.57 -17.39 5.50
CA THR A 22 27.47 -16.12 6.26
C THR A 22 26.08 -15.51 6.13
N SER A 23 25.52 -15.55 4.92
CA SER A 23 24.20 -14.98 4.65
C SER A 23 23.08 -15.78 5.28
N LEU A 24 23.19 -17.11 5.35
CA LEU A 24 22.25 -17.97 6.08
C LEU A 24 22.22 -17.65 7.58
N LEU A 25 23.36 -17.32 8.19
CA LEU A 25 23.40 -16.87 9.59
C LEU A 25 22.60 -15.58 9.75
N ILE A 26 22.86 -14.57 8.91
CA ILE A 26 22.15 -13.28 9.00
C ILE A 26 20.66 -13.47 8.77
N ALA A 27 20.28 -14.23 7.74
CA ALA A 27 18.89 -14.46 7.38
C ALA A 27 18.12 -15.18 8.50
N SER A 28 18.75 -16.20 9.13
CA SER A 28 18.15 -16.89 10.29
C SER A 28 18.11 -16.02 11.54
N ALA A 29 19.12 -15.20 11.80
CA ALA A 29 19.15 -14.24 12.92
C ALA A 29 18.04 -13.20 12.85
N LEU A 30 17.69 -12.74 11.65
CA LEU A 30 16.66 -11.72 11.43
C LEU A 30 15.25 -12.30 11.25
N THR A 31 15.09 -13.63 11.27
CA THR A 31 13.78 -14.28 11.08
C THR A 31 12.81 -13.97 12.21
N SER A 32 13.26 -13.87 13.47
CA SER A 32 12.35 -13.54 14.59
C SER A 32 11.75 -12.13 14.44
N GLU A 33 12.46 -11.21 13.79
CA GLU A 33 12.00 -9.84 13.60
C GLU A 33 10.78 -9.75 12.68
N THR A 34 10.60 -10.68 11.76
CA THR A 34 9.46 -10.67 10.80
C THR A 34 8.13 -10.96 11.49
N PHE A 35 8.16 -11.63 12.65
CA PHE A 35 7.01 -11.94 13.50
C PHE A 35 6.59 -10.77 14.39
N ALA A 36 7.35 -9.65 14.40
CA ALA A 36 6.91 -8.44 15.08
C ALA A 36 5.53 -7.99 14.55
N PRO A 37 4.55 -7.67 15.42
CA PRO A 37 3.29 -7.10 14.98
C PRO A 37 3.50 -5.76 14.24
N SER A 38 2.58 -5.46 13.32
CA SER A 38 2.60 -4.25 12.49
C SER A 38 1.33 -3.44 12.71
N LEU A 39 0.85 -2.71 11.69
CA LEU A 39 -0.37 -1.90 11.76
C LEU A 39 -1.64 -2.76 11.76
N ALA A 40 -1.68 -3.82 10.96
CA ALA A 40 -2.85 -4.69 10.81
C ALA A 40 -2.59 -6.12 11.32
N PRO A 41 -3.64 -6.84 11.76
CA PRO A 41 -3.55 -8.28 11.99
C PRO A 41 -3.17 -9.00 10.68
N ARG A 42 -2.43 -10.11 10.79
CA ARG A 42 -1.96 -10.87 9.62
C ARG A 42 -2.41 -12.31 9.71
N SER A 43 -2.88 -12.85 8.59
CA SER A 43 -3.11 -14.29 8.46
C SER A 43 -1.78 -15.07 8.53
N PRO A 44 -1.80 -16.37 8.83
CA PRO A 44 -0.60 -17.20 8.80
C PRO A 44 0.11 -17.22 7.43
N VAL A 45 -0.68 -17.13 6.35
CA VAL A 45 -0.17 -17.05 4.98
C VAL A 45 0.58 -15.74 4.77
N ASP A 46 -0.02 -14.62 5.19
CA ASP A 46 0.61 -13.31 5.08
C ASP A 46 1.90 -13.21 5.90
N GLN A 47 1.89 -13.76 7.12
CA GLN A 47 3.10 -13.86 7.94
C GLN A 47 4.19 -14.67 7.24
N GLY A 48 3.83 -15.78 6.60
CA GLY A 48 4.73 -16.61 5.79
C GLY A 48 5.32 -15.85 4.60
N ILE A 49 4.51 -15.06 3.89
CA ILE A 49 4.96 -14.21 2.78
C ILE A 49 5.95 -13.13 3.27
N VAL A 50 5.59 -12.38 4.32
CA VAL A 50 6.48 -11.37 4.92
C VAL A 50 7.81 -12.00 5.32
N THR A 51 7.76 -13.14 6.00
CA THR A 51 8.95 -13.84 6.48
C THR A 51 9.81 -14.30 5.31
N GLY A 52 9.22 -14.99 4.33
CA GLY A 52 9.94 -15.49 3.16
C GLY A 52 10.62 -14.37 2.35
N LEU A 53 9.88 -13.30 2.04
CA LEU A 53 10.40 -12.17 1.26
C LEU A 53 11.46 -11.37 2.04
N SER A 54 11.24 -11.15 3.35
CA SER A 54 12.21 -10.46 4.20
C SER A 54 13.49 -11.27 4.32
N VAL A 55 13.41 -12.55 4.70
CA VAL A 55 14.56 -13.44 4.89
C VAL A 55 15.35 -13.60 3.60
N ALA A 56 14.67 -13.80 2.46
CA ALA A 56 15.33 -13.90 1.17
C ALA A 56 16.03 -12.59 0.76
N SER A 57 15.40 -11.44 0.99
CA SER A 57 16.02 -10.13 0.69
C SER A 57 17.25 -9.89 1.56
N HIS A 58 17.16 -10.22 2.86
CA HIS A 58 18.30 -10.16 3.78
C HIS A 58 19.43 -11.09 3.36
N TYR A 59 19.10 -12.32 2.96
CA TYR A 59 20.06 -13.28 2.43
C TYR A 59 20.77 -12.72 1.19
N LEU A 60 20.03 -12.22 0.19
CA LEU A 60 20.62 -11.70 -1.06
C LEU A 60 21.54 -10.49 -0.82
N VAL A 61 21.11 -9.55 0.04
CA VAL A 61 21.92 -8.38 0.41
C VAL A 61 23.19 -8.81 1.15
N ALA A 62 23.09 -9.78 2.06
CA ALA A 62 24.23 -10.32 2.79
C ALA A 62 25.21 -11.07 1.85
N VAL A 63 24.71 -11.81 0.86
CA VAL A 63 25.56 -12.48 -0.14
C VAL A 63 26.36 -11.45 -0.91
N ALA A 64 25.71 -10.40 -1.41
CA ALA A 64 26.38 -9.34 -2.15
C ALA A 64 27.45 -8.63 -1.30
N ALA A 65 27.14 -8.31 -0.04
CA ALA A 65 28.10 -7.69 0.87
C ALA A 65 29.29 -8.62 1.18
N GLN A 66 29.04 -9.90 1.47
CA GLN A 66 30.10 -10.85 1.78
C GLN A 66 30.96 -11.20 0.55
N ASP A 67 30.40 -11.21 -0.66
CA ASP A 67 31.15 -11.38 -1.90
C ASP A 67 32.13 -10.21 -2.10
N VAL A 68 31.71 -8.97 -1.80
CA VAL A 68 32.60 -7.79 -1.83
C VAL A 68 33.72 -7.93 -0.80
N LEU A 69 33.41 -8.27 0.45
CA LEU A 69 34.40 -8.47 1.50
C LEU A 69 35.39 -9.59 1.14
N SER A 70 34.89 -10.69 0.59
CA SER A 70 35.72 -11.82 0.14
C SER A 70 36.62 -11.43 -1.04
N GLY A 71 36.12 -10.61 -1.97
CA GLY A 71 36.89 -10.06 -3.07
C GLY A 71 38.05 -9.18 -2.59
N VAL A 72 37.79 -8.29 -1.62
CA VAL A 72 38.83 -7.45 -0.99
C VAL A 72 39.87 -8.32 -0.29
N ALA A 73 39.44 -9.30 0.50
CA ALA A 73 40.36 -10.23 1.17
C ALA A 73 41.24 -10.99 0.15
N GLN A 74 40.65 -11.45 -0.95
CA GLN A 74 41.39 -12.15 -2.00
C GLN A 74 42.39 -11.22 -2.71
N GLN A 75 42.02 -9.98 -3.02
CA GLN A 75 42.95 -9.00 -3.59
C GLN A 75 44.14 -8.73 -2.65
N LEU A 76 43.90 -8.67 -1.33
CA LEU A 76 44.98 -8.52 -0.34
C LEU A 76 45.88 -9.75 -0.30
N VAL A 77 45.34 -10.96 -0.43
CA VAL A 77 46.14 -12.21 -0.52
C VAL A 77 47.05 -12.19 -1.74
N ASP A 78 46.53 -11.71 -2.87
CA ASP A 78 47.22 -11.68 -4.15
C ASP A 78 48.12 -10.44 -4.31
N SER A 79 48.11 -9.52 -3.34
CA SER A 79 48.97 -8.32 -3.32
C SER A 79 50.42 -8.65 -2.93
N THR A 80 51.36 -7.83 -3.43
CA THR A 80 52.82 -8.04 -3.40
C THR A 80 53.43 -8.25 -2.01
N PHE A 81 52.77 -7.84 -0.92
CA PHE A 81 53.31 -7.99 0.44
C PHE A 81 53.17 -9.43 1.00
N LEU A 82 52.17 -10.19 0.55
CA LEU A 82 51.87 -11.53 1.07
C LEU A 82 51.98 -12.63 0.02
N ALA A 83 52.08 -12.28 -1.27
CA ALA A 83 52.30 -13.23 -2.35
C ALA A 83 53.54 -14.13 -2.08
N ASP A 84 54.64 -13.52 -1.63
CA ASP A 84 55.95 -14.16 -1.45
C ASP A 84 56.18 -14.80 -0.05
N ALA A 85 55.19 -14.77 0.84
CA ALA A 85 55.31 -15.32 2.19
C ALA A 85 55.25 -16.87 2.22
N THR A 86 56.33 -17.55 1.80
CA THR A 86 56.42 -19.01 1.64
C THR A 86 56.24 -19.83 2.94
N TRP A 87 56.35 -19.19 4.10
CA TRP A 87 56.25 -19.81 5.43
C TRP A 87 54.81 -20.03 5.92
N LEU A 88 53.80 -19.53 5.19
CA LEU A 88 52.39 -19.75 5.53
C LEU A 88 51.62 -20.29 4.30
N PRO A 89 50.92 -21.43 4.40
CA PRO A 89 50.14 -21.96 3.28
C PRO A 89 49.11 -20.93 2.78
N ARG A 90 48.94 -20.84 1.45
CA ARG A 90 48.06 -19.85 0.82
C ARG A 90 46.63 -19.86 1.39
N GLU A 91 46.11 -21.04 1.73
CA GLU A 91 44.78 -21.21 2.34
C GLU A 91 44.69 -20.59 3.73
N HIS A 92 45.75 -20.68 4.54
CA HIS A 92 45.83 -20.07 5.86
C HIS A 92 45.91 -18.55 5.73
N ARG A 93 46.69 -18.03 4.77
CA ARG A 93 46.76 -16.58 4.49
C ARG A 93 45.40 -16.02 4.07
N ALA A 94 44.72 -16.71 3.16
CA ALA A 94 43.40 -16.32 2.67
C ALA A 94 42.35 -16.29 3.79
N ARG A 95 42.36 -17.27 4.68
CA ARG A 95 41.40 -17.32 5.79
C ARG A 95 41.71 -16.29 6.87
N THR A 96 42.97 -16.10 7.24
CA THR A 96 43.35 -15.07 8.22
C THR A 96 43.03 -13.67 7.73
N LEU A 97 43.30 -13.38 6.45
CA LEU A 97 42.93 -12.10 5.84
C LEU A 97 41.41 -11.94 5.72
N GLN A 98 40.66 -13.00 5.41
CA GLN A 98 39.20 -12.95 5.42
C GLN A 98 38.68 -12.53 6.80
N VAL A 99 39.15 -13.17 7.87
CA VAL A 99 38.75 -12.82 9.25
C VAL A 99 39.13 -11.39 9.59
N ALA A 100 40.32 -10.93 9.19
CA ALA A 100 40.75 -9.55 9.42
C ALA A 100 39.86 -8.55 8.68
N VAL A 101 39.55 -8.79 7.39
CA VAL A 101 38.65 -7.95 6.60
C VAL A 101 37.24 -7.94 7.19
N ASP A 102 36.71 -9.11 7.56
CA ASP A 102 35.41 -9.26 8.21
C ASP A 102 35.33 -8.47 9.53
N LEU A 103 36.38 -8.53 10.36
CA LEU A 103 36.46 -7.76 11.60
C LEU A 103 36.58 -6.24 11.36
N LEU A 104 37.36 -5.82 10.37
CA LEU A 104 37.53 -4.40 10.01
C LEU A 104 36.27 -3.81 9.34
N ALA A 105 35.47 -4.64 8.67
CA ALA A 105 34.20 -4.23 8.08
C ALA A 105 33.19 -3.75 9.13
N VAL A 106 33.28 -4.23 10.37
CA VAL A 106 32.41 -3.81 11.48
C VAL A 106 32.59 -2.31 11.80
N PRO A 107 33.77 -1.83 12.27
CA PRO A 107 33.96 -0.41 12.56
C PRO A 107 33.88 0.47 11.31
N ALA A 108 34.34 -0.01 10.14
CA ALA A 108 34.25 0.77 8.90
C ALA A 108 32.79 0.99 8.45
N GLY A 109 31.98 -0.08 8.43
CA GLY A 109 30.57 -0.02 8.06
C GLY A 109 29.74 0.76 9.09
N SER A 110 29.98 0.55 10.39
CA SER A 110 29.33 1.32 11.45
C SER A 110 29.72 2.80 11.41
N GLY A 111 30.99 3.12 11.13
CA GLY A 111 31.46 4.50 10.96
C GLY A 111 30.74 5.20 9.80
N LEU A 112 30.61 4.56 8.65
CA LEU A 112 29.85 5.08 7.51
C LEU A 112 28.38 5.36 7.88
N ALA A 113 27.74 4.44 8.61
CA ALA A 113 26.35 4.60 9.03
C ALA A 113 26.16 5.71 10.08
N LEU A 114 27.14 5.93 10.96
CA LEU A 114 27.10 6.98 11.99
C LEU A 114 27.36 8.38 11.42
N LEU A 115 28.21 8.48 10.39
CA LEU A 115 28.50 9.75 9.71
C LEU A 115 27.34 10.26 8.84
N LEU A 116 26.36 9.40 8.54
CA LEU A 116 25.18 9.70 7.76
C LEU A 116 23.93 9.51 8.63
N PRO A 117 23.61 10.42 9.56
CA PRO A 117 22.47 10.25 10.46
C PRO A 117 21.16 10.19 9.66
N ALA A 118 20.23 9.35 10.13
CA ALA A 118 18.93 9.20 9.48
C ALA A 118 18.07 10.46 9.68
N ASP A 119 17.62 11.03 8.57
CA ASP A 119 16.69 12.16 8.51
C ASP A 119 15.50 11.75 7.62
N PRO A 120 14.24 12.00 8.00
CA PRO A 120 13.09 11.73 7.14
C PRO A 120 13.15 12.39 5.76
N ARG A 121 13.90 13.49 5.61
CA ARG A 121 14.12 14.25 4.36
C ARG A 121 15.45 13.89 3.68
N GLU A 122 16.13 12.82 4.10
CA GLU A 122 17.42 12.43 3.52
C GLU A 122 17.31 12.04 2.03
N SER A 123 18.38 12.29 1.27
CA SER A 123 18.43 11.84 -0.13
C SER A 123 18.51 10.31 -0.21
N THR A 124 17.97 9.73 -1.29
CA THR A 124 18.05 8.27 -1.52
C THR A 124 19.49 7.76 -1.52
N ALA A 125 20.45 8.56 -1.98
CA ALA A 125 21.86 8.21 -1.98
C ALA A 125 22.44 8.10 -0.56
N GLN A 126 22.09 9.03 0.34
CA GLN A 126 22.51 8.99 1.75
C GLN A 126 21.88 7.79 2.47
N ALA A 127 20.58 7.55 2.27
CA ALA A 127 19.89 6.40 2.84
C ALA A 127 20.52 5.07 2.38
N LEU A 128 20.85 4.97 1.10
CA LEU A 128 21.49 3.79 0.51
C LEU A 128 22.91 3.59 1.06
N ALA A 129 23.70 4.67 1.20
CA ALA A 129 25.05 4.60 1.75
C ALA A 129 25.04 4.17 3.23
N ARG A 130 24.14 4.74 4.04
CA ARG A 130 23.92 4.32 5.44
C ARG A 130 23.50 2.86 5.50
N PHE A 131 22.54 2.45 4.66
CA PHE A 131 22.11 1.05 4.57
C PHE A 131 23.26 0.12 4.20
N ALA A 132 24.06 0.46 3.18
CA ALA A 132 25.23 -0.31 2.77
C ALA A 132 26.25 -0.44 3.91
N GLY A 133 26.56 0.65 4.63
CA GLY A 133 27.42 0.64 5.81
C GLY A 133 26.94 -0.35 6.89
N CYS A 134 25.66 -0.29 7.25
CA CYS A 134 25.05 -1.24 8.19
C CYS A 134 25.15 -2.69 7.70
N ARG A 135 24.95 -2.95 6.40
CA ARG A 135 25.00 -4.30 5.83
C ARG A 135 26.42 -4.86 5.73
N ILE A 136 27.41 -4.00 5.45
CA ILE A 136 28.84 -4.35 5.48
C ILE A 136 29.25 -4.74 6.90
N ALA A 137 28.88 -3.93 7.90
CA ALA A 137 29.19 -4.21 9.30
C ALA A 137 28.55 -5.52 9.78
N LEU A 138 27.26 -5.74 9.45
CA LEU A 138 26.55 -6.98 9.80
C LEU A 138 27.17 -8.21 9.11
N SER A 139 27.55 -8.09 7.84
CA SER A 139 28.17 -9.18 7.06
C SER A 139 29.54 -9.54 7.60
N GLY A 140 30.38 -8.53 7.87
CA GLY A 140 31.68 -8.72 8.51
C GLY A 140 31.57 -9.37 9.88
N GLY A 141 30.66 -8.89 10.74
CA GLY A 141 30.42 -9.49 12.05
C GLY A 141 29.98 -10.96 11.98
N ALA A 142 29.06 -11.28 11.06
CA ALA A 142 28.61 -12.65 10.84
C ALA A 142 29.72 -13.56 10.25
N GLY A 143 30.51 -13.04 9.31
CA GLY A 143 31.63 -13.75 8.70
C GLY A 143 32.72 -14.08 9.73
N ALA A 144 33.07 -13.11 10.58
CA ALA A 144 33.99 -13.30 11.69
C ALA A 144 33.44 -14.32 12.69
N ALA A 145 32.17 -14.21 13.09
CA ALA A 145 31.54 -15.14 14.03
C ALA A 145 31.53 -16.58 13.53
N LEU A 146 31.25 -16.82 12.24
CA LEU A 146 31.31 -18.17 11.66
C LEU A 146 32.74 -18.72 11.59
N ASN A 147 33.69 -17.89 11.19
CA ASN A 147 35.09 -18.31 11.13
C ASN A 147 35.63 -18.69 12.52
N LEU A 148 35.34 -17.88 13.53
CA LEU A 148 35.71 -18.13 14.93
C LEU A 148 34.96 -19.34 15.49
N GLY A 149 33.67 -19.49 15.18
CA GLY A 149 32.87 -20.65 15.59
C GLY A 149 33.44 -21.96 15.05
N HIS A 150 33.79 -22.02 13.76
CA HIS A 150 34.45 -23.20 13.18
C HIS A 150 35.83 -23.47 13.79
N ALA A 151 36.61 -22.43 14.10
CA ALA A 151 37.89 -22.60 14.78
C ALA A 151 37.71 -23.17 16.20
N GLY A 152 36.73 -22.65 16.94
CA GLY A 152 36.35 -23.16 18.26
C GLY A 152 35.90 -24.62 18.19
N ALA A 153 35.02 -24.98 17.26
CA ALA A 153 34.58 -26.36 17.05
C ALA A 153 35.76 -27.30 16.74
N THR A 154 36.70 -26.85 15.90
CA THR A 154 37.92 -27.61 15.56
C THR A 154 38.87 -27.75 16.75
N ALA A 155 38.94 -26.74 17.63
CA ALA A 155 39.72 -26.81 18.86
C ALA A 155 39.07 -27.77 19.87
N LEU A 156 37.75 -27.72 20.01
CA LEU A 156 36.95 -28.63 20.86
C LEU A 156 37.05 -30.08 20.41
N ASP A 157 36.95 -30.34 19.12
CA ASP A 157 37.13 -31.69 18.56
C ASP A 157 38.52 -32.24 18.94
N ARG A 158 39.55 -31.41 18.89
CA ARG A 158 40.92 -31.77 19.30
C ARG A 158 41.03 -32.05 20.80
N THR A 159 40.42 -31.22 21.65
CA THR A 159 40.50 -31.41 23.11
C THR A 159 39.66 -32.58 23.60
N LEU A 160 38.56 -32.89 22.92
CA LEU A 160 37.63 -33.97 23.28
C LEU A 160 37.92 -35.30 22.56
N GLY A 161 38.90 -35.34 21.67
CA GLY A 161 39.23 -36.53 20.88
C GLY A 161 38.13 -36.93 19.90
N LEU A 162 37.29 -35.98 19.47
CA LEU A 162 36.21 -36.22 18.50
C LEU A 162 36.79 -36.10 17.09
N ASP A 163 36.55 -37.08 16.22
CA ASP A 163 37.06 -37.11 14.83
C ASP A 163 36.32 -36.12 13.91
N ARG A 164 36.48 -34.82 14.19
CA ARG A 164 35.86 -33.69 13.48
C ARG A 164 34.34 -33.68 13.53
N THR A 165 33.73 -34.33 14.52
CA THR A 165 32.28 -34.46 14.61
C THR A 165 31.61 -33.09 14.80
N LEU A 166 32.16 -32.22 15.65
CA LEU A 166 31.60 -30.88 15.88
C LEU A 166 31.91 -29.93 14.73
N ALA A 167 33.11 -30.01 14.16
CA ALA A 167 33.57 -29.17 13.06
C ALA A 167 32.81 -29.43 11.73
N ARG A 168 32.13 -30.58 11.59
CA ARG A 168 31.25 -30.89 10.45
C ARG A 168 29.84 -30.31 10.58
N VAL A 169 29.44 -29.80 11.75
CA VAL A 169 28.10 -29.24 11.95
C VAL A 169 28.00 -27.89 11.25
N PRO A 170 27.00 -27.65 10.37
CA PRO A 170 26.82 -26.36 9.72
C PRO A 170 26.35 -25.32 10.75
N LEU A 171 27.27 -24.45 11.19
CA LEU A 171 26.99 -23.48 12.26
C LEU A 171 26.10 -22.29 11.85
N SER A 172 25.90 -22.06 10.55
CA SER A 172 25.13 -20.92 10.02
C SER A 172 23.75 -20.77 10.63
N VAL A 173 22.90 -21.79 10.53
CA VAL A 173 21.51 -21.72 11.01
C VAL A 173 21.42 -21.80 12.53
N PRO A 174 22.13 -22.72 13.24
CA PRO A 174 22.08 -22.77 14.70
C PRO A 174 22.55 -21.47 15.37
N LEU A 175 23.64 -20.86 14.87
CA LEU A 175 24.16 -19.62 15.43
C LEU A 175 23.20 -18.46 15.18
N GLY A 176 22.65 -18.35 13.98
CA GLY A 176 21.63 -17.34 13.68
C GLY A 176 20.35 -17.55 14.50
N ALA A 177 19.88 -18.79 14.66
CA ALA A 177 18.73 -19.10 15.53
C ALA A 177 18.98 -18.75 17.00
N ALA A 178 20.20 -18.95 17.51
CA ALA A 178 20.58 -18.52 18.85
C ALA A 178 20.53 -16.99 18.99
N VAL A 179 21.01 -16.24 17.99
CA VAL A 179 20.89 -14.77 17.96
C VAL A 179 19.42 -14.36 17.91
N ALA A 180 18.61 -14.98 17.06
CA ALA A 180 17.18 -14.70 16.95
C ALA A 180 16.45 -14.94 18.28
N TYR A 181 16.81 -16.01 19.01
CA TYR A 181 16.28 -16.32 20.34
C TYR A 181 16.66 -15.24 21.37
N VAL A 182 17.91 -14.79 21.39
CA VAL A 182 18.36 -13.72 22.30
C VAL A 182 17.64 -12.40 21.99
N VAL A 183 17.53 -12.04 20.70
CA VAL A 183 16.78 -10.85 20.26
C VAL A 183 15.32 -10.93 20.71
N GLU A 184 14.67 -12.08 20.52
CA GLU A 184 13.28 -12.28 20.91
C GLU A 184 13.08 -12.24 22.42
N ARG A 185 13.97 -12.88 23.19
CA ARG A 185 13.95 -12.86 24.65
C ARG A 185 14.12 -11.44 25.21
N ASN A 186 14.93 -10.61 24.56
CA ASN A 186 15.06 -9.20 24.93
C ASN A 186 13.81 -8.37 24.57
N ARG A 187 13.00 -8.84 23.62
CA ARG A 187 11.75 -8.17 23.21
C ARG A 187 10.55 -8.58 24.04
N SER A 188 10.48 -9.82 24.53
CA SER A 188 9.30 -10.39 25.22
C SER A 188 8.90 -9.66 26.52
N HIS A 189 9.64 -8.64 26.94
CA HIS A 189 9.27 -7.75 28.04
C HIS A 189 8.28 -6.63 27.65
N GLN A 190 7.92 -6.49 26.37
CA GLN A 190 6.91 -5.54 25.92
C GLN A 190 5.53 -6.21 25.90
N HIS A 191 4.63 -5.81 26.80
CA HIS A 191 3.25 -6.32 26.84
C HIS A 191 2.48 -5.82 25.60
N LEU A 192 1.88 -6.74 24.83
CA LEU A 192 0.96 -6.41 23.74
C LEU A 192 -0.46 -6.26 24.32
N PRO A 193 -1.21 -5.20 23.97
CA PRO A 193 -2.49 -4.89 24.62
C PRO A 193 -3.71 -5.66 24.09
N THR A 194 -3.61 -6.45 23.01
CA THR A 194 -4.79 -7.11 22.38
C THR A 194 -4.65 -8.63 22.17
N PRO A 195 -5.67 -9.44 22.54
CA PRO A 195 -5.71 -10.89 22.29
C PRO A 195 -5.66 -11.28 20.80
N ASP A 196 -6.15 -10.41 19.91
CA ASP A 196 -6.15 -10.65 18.46
C ASP A 196 -4.74 -10.67 17.87
N LEU A 197 -3.81 -9.87 18.43
CA LEU A 197 -2.39 -9.89 18.08
C LEU A 197 -1.65 -11.08 18.70
N GLU A 198 -2.17 -11.66 19.79
CA GLU A 198 -1.66 -12.90 20.40
C GLU A 198 -2.09 -14.16 19.63
N SER A 199 -3.18 -14.10 18.86
CA SER A 199 -3.88 -15.24 18.24
C SER A 199 -3.13 -15.98 17.11
N VAL A 200 -1.84 -15.68 16.88
CA VAL A 200 -0.96 -16.53 16.07
C VAL A 200 -0.61 -17.80 16.85
N SER A 201 -1.61 -18.68 16.96
CA SER A 201 -1.59 -20.00 17.58
C SER A 201 -0.45 -20.88 17.04
N SER A 202 0.01 -21.87 17.81
CA SER A 202 1.17 -22.69 17.45
C SER A 202 1.04 -23.40 16.08
N ASN A 203 -0.18 -23.79 15.67
CA ASN A 203 -0.44 -24.37 14.35
C ASN A 203 -0.30 -23.34 13.21
N SER A 204 -0.55 -22.06 13.47
CA SER A 204 -0.34 -20.96 12.52
C SER A 204 1.13 -20.64 12.27
N ARG A 205 2.01 -20.91 13.25
CA ARG A 205 3.46 -20.73 13.08
C ARG A 205 4.06 -21.77 12.14
N LEU A 206 3.58 -23.01 12.18
CA LEU A 206 4.01 -24.07 11.26
C LEU A 206 3.65 -23.74 9.81
N VAL A 207 2.42 -23.27 9.56
CA VAL A 207 2.00 -22.81 8.22
C VAL A 207 2.86 -21.63 7.76
N SER A 208 3.10 -20.65 8.63
CA SER A 208 3.94 -19.49 8.32
C SER A 208 5.37 -19.91 7.96
N VAL A 209 5.96 -20.84 8.73
CA VAL A 209 7.30 -21.39 8.48
C VAL A 209 7.34 -22.20 7.18
N ALA A 210 6.32 -23.01 6.91
CA ALA A 210 6.23 -23.78 5.66
C ALA A 210 6.14 -22.87 4.43
N VAL A 211 5.27 -21.85 4.46
CA VAL A 211 5.14 -20.85 3.40
C VAL A 211 6.45 -20.07 3.23
N ALA A 212 7.07 -19.61 4.32
CA ALA A 212 8.37 -18.94 4.28
C ALA A 212 9.46 -19.83 3.67
N GLY A 213 9.50 -21.11 4.06
CA GLY A 213 10.40 -22.11 3.49
C GLY A 213 10.18 -22.28 1.99
N GLY A 214 8.93 -22.37 1.54
CA GLY A 214 8.57 -22.43 0.12
C GLY A 214 9.04 -21.19 -0.66
N VAL A 215 8.82 -19.98 -0.13
CA VAL A 215 9.29 -18.72 -0.74
C VAL A 215 10.81 -18.68 -0.83
N VAL A 216 11.52 -19.03 0.25
CA VAL A 216 13.00 -19.05 0.27
C VAL A 216 13.55 -20.08 -0.70
N VAL A 217 12.98 -21.29 -0.75
CA VAL A 217 13.38 -22.33 -1.71
C VAL A 217 13.14 -21.87 -3.14
N GLY A 218 11.97 -21.26 -3.42
CA GLY A 218 11.64 -20.70 -4.73
C GLY A 218 12.63 -19.62 -5.18
N LEU A 219 12.90 -18.63 -4.32
CA LEU A 219 13.85 -17.55 -4.61
C LEU A 219 15.29 -18.04 -4.73
N SER A 220 15.71 -19.00 -3.90
CA SER A 220 17.05 -19.60 -3.97
C SER A 220 17.23 -20.44 -5.23
N GLY A 221 16.23 -21.23 -5.59
CA GLY A 221 16.21 -22.00 -6.84
C GLY A 221 16.27 -21.09 -8.06
N PHE A 222 15.52 -19.98 -8.03
CA PHE A 222 15.57 -18.95 -9.06
C PHE A 222 16.96 -18.33 -9.17
N ALA A 223 17.57 -17.89 -8.06
CA ALA A 223 18.91 -17.31 -8.05
C ALA A 223 19.99 -18.30 -8.54
N ALA A 224 19.86 -19.58 -8.18
CA ALA A 224 20.77 -20.63 -8.66
C ALA A 224 20.64 -20.85 -10.17
N ALA A 225 19.41 -20.86 -10.70
CA ALA A 225 19.15 -20.97 -12.13
C ALA A 225 19.70 -19.76 -12.90
N GLU A 226 19.47 -18.54 -12.41
CA GLU A 226 20.03 -17.29 -12.94
C GLU A 226 21.56 -17.36 -12.98
N SER A 227 22.20 -17.73 -11.87
CA SER A 227 23.66 -17.76 -11.79
C SER A 227 24.28 -18.88 -12.62
N LEU A 228 23.56 -19.99 -12.85
CA LEU A 228 23.98 -21.01 -13.81
C LEU A 228 23.91 -20.47 -15.24
N LEU A 229 22.80 -19.81 -15.59
CA LEU A 229 22.58 -19.20 -16.90
C LEU A 229 23.65 -18.14 -17.19
N ALA A 230 23.88 -17.19 -16.27
CA ALA A 230 24.86 -16.13 -16.43
C ALA A 230 26.30 -16.67 -16.54
N ARG A 231 26.65 -17.72 -15.79
CA ARG A 231 27.97 -18.40 -15.93
C ARG A 231 28.13 -19.14 -17.24
N ARG A 232 27.06 -19.71 -17.80
CA ARG A 232 27.10 -20.35 -19.12
C ARG A 232 27.21 -19.32 -20.22
N LEU A 233 26.40 -18.26 -20.18
CA LEU A 233 26.45 -17.15 -21.13
C LEU A 233 27.81 -16.44 -21.08
N GLY A 234 28.33 -16.12 -19.90
CA GLY A 234 29.62 -15.43 -19.76
C GLY A 234 30.77 -16.23 -20.37
N ARG A 235 30.78 -17.56 -20.18
CA ARG A 235 31.77 -18.45 -20.82
C ARG A 235 31.62 -18.50 -22.34
N LEU A 236 30.39 -18.55 -22.83
CA LEU A 236 30.09 -18.58 -24.26
C LEU A 236 30.47 -17.24 -24.92
N LEU A 237 30.14 -16.11 -24.32
CA LEU A 237 30.50 -14.78 -24.80
C LEU A 237 32.02 -14.57 -24.79
N HIS A 238 32.71 -14.99 -23.74
CA HIS A 238 34.17 -14.96 -23.70
C HIS A 238 34.82 -15.80 -24.82
N SER A 239 34.20 -16.91 -25.24
CA SER A 239 34.74 -17.74 -26.33
C SER A 239 34.66 -17.08 -27.71
N VAL A 240 33.87 -16.02 -27.86
CA VAL A 240 33.61 -15.35 -29.14
C VAL A 240 34.08 -13.89 -29.14
N LEU A 241 34.07 -13.22 -27.98
CA LEU A 241 34.34 -11.79 -27.83
C LEU A 241 35.53 -11.52 -26.90
N PRO A 242 36.38 -10.52 -27.22
CA PRO A 242 37.50 -10.14 -26.36
C PRO A 242 37.02 -9.60 -25.00
N GLY A 243 37.70 -9.95 -23.92
CA GLY A 243 37.38 -9.51 -22.56
C GLY A 243 37.60 -10.62 -21.52
N THR A 244 37.63 -10.29 -20.23
CA THR A 244 37.81 -11.30 -19.18
C THR A 244 36.53 -12.10 -18.94
N PRO A 245 36.61 -13.38 -18.52
CA PRO A 245 35.44 -14.18 -18.15
C PRO A 245 34.58 -13.51 -17.06
N TRP A 246 35.22 -12.80 -16.14
CA TRP A 246 34.54 -12.05 -15.09
C TRP A 246 33.71 -10.89 -15.66
N PHE A 247 34.26 -10.11 -16.59
CA PHE A 247 33.53 -9.01 -17.24
C PHE A 247 32.27 -9.51 -17.95
N TRP A 248 32.40 -10.54 -18.79
CA TRP A 248 31.26 -11.11 -19.51
C TRP A 248 30.25 -11.80 -18.60
N GLN A 249 30.69 -12.34 -17.46
CA GLN A 249 29.79 -12.87 -16.44
C GLN A 249 28.98 -11.76 -15.76
N VAL A 250 29.58 -10.62 -15.44
CA VAL A 250 28.88 -9.45 -14.88
C VAL A 250 27.86 -8.90 -15.89
N CYS A 251 28.25 -8.76 -17.16
CA CYS A 251 27.34 -8.35 -18.22
C CYS A 251 26.18 -9.35 -18.41
N ALA A 252 26.46 -10.65 -18.43
CA ALA A 252 25.44 -11.69 -18.55
C ALA A 252 24.45 -11.68 -17.37
N ARG A 253 24.92 -11.43 -16.14
CA ARG A 253 24.05 -11.24 -14.97
C ARG A 253 23.16 -10.02 -15.11
N ALA A 254 23.71 -8.89 -15.55
CA ALA A 254 22.94 -7.66 -15.76
C ALA A 254 21.84 -7.86 -16.82
N VAL A 255 22.16 -8.52 -17.94
CA VAL A 255 21.17 -8.83 -19.00
C VAL A 255 20.13 -9.83 -18.52
N SER A 256 20.55 -10.91 -17.83
CA SER A 256 19.65 -11.93 -17.28
C SER A 256 18.65 -11.32 -16.30
N LEU A 257 19.14 -10.50 -15.35
CA LEU A 257 18.31 -9.79 -14.39
C LEU A 257 17.34 -8.84 -15.10
N GLY A 258 17.82 -8.08 -16.09
CA GLY A 258 16.97 -7.21 -16.92
C GLY A 258 15.88 -7.98 -17.67
N ALA A 259 16.20 -9.13 -18.25
CA ALA A 259 15.25 -9.98 -18.97
C ALA A 259 14.19 -10.59 -18.03
N VAL A 260 14.60 -11.00 -16.82
CA VAL A 260 13.70 -11.49 -15.77
C VAL A 260 12.77 -10.37 -15.33
N THR A 261 13.31 -9.20 -14.99
CA THR A 261 12.49 -8.04 -14.60
C THR A 261 11.51 -7.68 -15.71
N GLY A 262 11.95 -7.64 -16.97
CA GLY A 262 11.08 -7.42 -18.13
C GLY A 262 10.00 -8.51 -18.27
N SER A 263 10.35 -9.77 -18.08
CA SER A 263 9.40 -10.90 -18.15
C SER A 263 8.36 -10.83 -17.04
N VAL A 264 8.77 -10.51 -15.81
CA VAL A 264 7.85 -10.29 -14.68
C VAL A 264 6.90 -9.14 -14.98
N VAL A 265 7.38 -8.03 -15.51
CA VAL A 265 6.55 -6.88 -15.92
C VAL A 265 5.54 -7.29 -17.01
N VAL A 266 5.95 -8.07 -18.00
CA VAL A 266 5.07 -8.55 -19.07
C VAL A 266 4.03 -9.55 -18.56
N VAL A 267 4.44 -10.52 -17.73
CA VAL A 267 3.53 -11.50 -17.11
C VAL A 267 2.52 -10.77 -16.23
N TRP A 268 2.98 -9.77 -15.46
CA TRP A 268 2.14 -8.93 -14.64
C TRP A 268 1.13 -8.13 -15.46
N ASP A 269 1.56 -7.47 -16.54
CA ASP A 269 0.64 -6.72 -17.39
C ASP A 269 -0.38 -7.63 -18.08
N ARG A 270 0.02 -8.83 -18.53
CA ARG A 270 -0.91 -9.83 -19.08
C ARG A 270 -1.89 -10.37 -18.05
N ALA A 271 -1.43 -10.67 -16.83
CA ALA A 271 -2.30 -11.08 -15.74
C ALA A 271 -3.31 -9.97 -15.43
N MET A 272 -2.87 -8.71 -15.47
CA MET A 272 -3.73 -7.55 -15.25
C MET A 272 -4.79 -7.40 -16.35
N GLN A 273 -4.39 -7.51 -17.62
CA GLN A 273 -5.33 -7.48 -18.74
C GLN A 273 -6.39 -8.58 -18.63
N ARG A 274 -6.04 -9.76 -18.10
CA ARG A 274 -7.00 -10.83 -17.82
C ARG A 274 -7.96 -10.50 -16.69
N ILE A 275 -7.50 -9.84 -15.62
CA ILE A 275 -8.38 -9.38 -14.53
C ILE A 275 -9.33 -8.29 -15.03
N GLU A 276 -8.84 -7.36 -15.86
CA GLU A 276 -9.67 -6.34 -16.53
C GLU A 276 -10.75 -7.01 -17.41
N ALA A 277 -10.37 -8.04 -18.17
CA ALA A 277 -11.29 -8.81 -19.01
C ALA A 277 -12.26 -9.72 -18.21
N ALA A 278 -11.86 -10.24 -17.04
CA ALA A 278 -12.73 -11.03 -16.17
C ALA A 278 -13.75 -10.15 -15.44
N THR A 279 -13.37 -8.92 -15.08
CA THR A 279 -14.30 -7.93 -14.48
C THR A 279 -15.41 -7.57 -15.47
N LEU A 280 -15.11 -7.53 -16.77
CA LEU A 280 -16.08 -7.41 -17.86
C LEU A 280 -17.07 -8.58 -17.94
N SER A 281 -16.66 -9.82 -17.61
CA SER A 281 -17.59 -10.97 -17.58
C SER A 281 -18.51 -10.98 -16.36
N ASP A 282 -18.12 -10.28 -15.31
CA ASP A 282 -18.92 -10.08 -14.09
C ASP A 282 -19.93 -8.92 -14.21
N ASP A 283 -19.81 -8.07 -15.23
CA ASP A 283 -20.80 -7.02 -15.57
C ASP A 283 -22.14 -7.63 -16.03
N ALA A 284 -22.17 -8.93 -16.36
CA ALA A 284 -23.39 -9.70 -16.62
C ALA A 284 -24.32 -9.82 -15.40
N ARG A 285 -23.87 -9.41 -14.21
CA ARG A 285 -24.61 -9.55 -12.94
C ARG A 285 -25.75 -8.54 -12.72
N SER A 286 -25.93 -7.59 -13.65
CA SER A 286 -27.08 -6.64 -13.68
C SER A 286 -27.93 -6.77 -14.96
N VAL A 287 -27.76 -7.87 -15.70
CA VAL A 287 -28.55 -8.19 -16.89
C VAL A 287 -30.00 -8.46 -16.47
N GLY A 288 -30.94 -7.65 -16.97
CA GLY A 288 -32.38 -7.87 -16.85
C GLY A 288 -33.18 -6.81 -16.08
N LEU A 289 -32.53 -5.77 -15.53
CA LEU A 289 -33.25 -4.64 -14.92
C LEU A 289 -33.53 -3.56 -15.97
N ASP A 290 -34.79 -3.18 -16.14
CA ASP A 290 -35.19 -2.04 -16.99
C ASP A 290 -34.75 -0.72 -16.32
N PRO A 291 -33.78 0.03 -16.90
CA PRO A 291 -33.31 1.28 -16.33
C PRO A 291 -34.43 2.29 -16.11
N ALA A 292 -35.47 2.28 -16.94
CA ALA A 292 -36.61 3.22 -16.82
C ALA A 292 -37.39 3.04 -15.50
N VAL A 293 -37.30 1.86 -14.88
CA VAL A 293 -37.99 1.54 -13.63
C VAL A 293 -37.14 1.87 -12.41
N ILE A 294 -35.82 1.71 -12.51
CA ILE A 294 -34.89 1.78 -11.36
C ILE A 294 -34.13 3.10 -11.26
N THR A 295 -34.04 3.87 -12.36
CA THR A 295 -33.31 5.14 -12.40
C THR A 295 -34.26 6.34 -12.32
N ARG A 296 -33.71 7.50 -11.96
CA ARG A 296 -34.40 8.79 -12.03
C ARG A 296 -33.87 9.61 -13.21
N PRO A 297 -34.62 10.60 -13.70
CA PRO A 297 -34.18 11.42 -14.83
C PRO A 297 -32.87 12.20 -14.59
N THR A 298 -32.41 12.34 -13.33
CA THR A 298 -31.21 13.10 -12.95
C THR A 298 -29.95 12.25 -12.79
N VAL A 299 -29.95 10.98 -13.23
CA VAL A 299 -28.77 10.11 -13.15
C VAL A 299 -28.40 9.54 -14.52
N SER A 300 -27.11 9.28 -14.71
CA SER A 300 -26.61 8.61 -15.92
C SER A 300 -27.19 7.21 -16.08
N GLY A 301 -27.37 6.78 -17.33
CA GLY A 301 -28.04 5.52 -17.69
C GLY A 301 -29.58 5.56 -17.56
N SER A 302 -30.17 6.69 -17.18
CA SER A 302 -31.62 6.88 -17.18
C SER A 302 -32.20 7.10 -18.58
N GLY A 303 -33.53 7.12 -18.70
CA GLY A 303 -34.20 7.40 -19.98
C GLY A 303 -33.90 8.79 -20.57
N GLN A 304 -33.40 9.74 -19.78
CA GLN A 304 -32.99 11.08 -20.25
C GLN A 304 -31.47 11.23 -20.43
N SER A 305 -30.70 10.21 -20.06
CA SER A 305 -29.24 10.20 -20.11
C SER A 305 -28.72 10.00 -21.53
N LEU A 306 -27.64 10.72 -21.86
CA LEU A 306 -26.85 10.50 -23.08
C LEU A 306 -25.90 9.30 -22.93
N VAL A 307 -25.58 8.92 -21.69
CA VAL A 307 -24.78 7.72 -21.37
C VAL A 307 -25.69 6.48 -21.37
N PRO A 308 -25.45 5.47 -22.23
CA PRO A 308 -26.24 4.24 -22.20
C PRO A 308 -26.01 3.46 -20.90
N TRP A 309 -27.07 2.93 -20.30
CA TRP A 309 -27.02 2.09 -19.08
C TRP A 309 -26.01 0.94 -19.18
N ASP A 310 -25.90 0.34 -20.36
CA ASP A 310 -25.01 -0.80 -20.60
C ASP A 310 -23.53 -0.42 -20.67
N SER A 311 -23.22 0.86 -20.91
CA SER A 311 -21.85 1.36 -20.97
C SER A 311 -21.27 1.76 -19.60
N LEU A 312 -22.11 1.85 -18.55
CA LEU A 312 -21.71 2.29 -17.21
C LEU A 312 -20.78 1.28 -16.50
N GLY A 313 -20.85 -0.01 -16.86
CA GLY A 313 -20.19 -1.08 -16.12
C GLY A 313 -20.74 -1.25 -14.69
N ARG A 314 -20.21 -2.22 -13.93
CA ARG A 314 -20.69 -2.54 -12.57
C ARG A 314 -20.63 -1.35 -11.61
N GLU A 315 -19.49 -0.67 -11.52
CA GLU A 315 -19.33 0.43 -10.55
C GLU A 315 -20.13 1.68 -10.96
N GLY A 316 -20.29 1.95 -12.27
CA GLY A 316 -21.17 3.02 -12.73
C GLY A 316 -22.63 2.77 -12.43
N ARG A 317 -23.12 1.54 -12.64
CA ARG A 317 -24.49 1.15 -12.23
C ARG A 317 -24.68 1.24 -10.71
N ARG A 318 -23.68 0.84 -9.91
CA ARG A 318 -23.72 1.01 -8.44
C ARG A 318 -23.73 2.48 -8.02
N HIS A 319 -22.93 3.32 -8.69
CA HIS A 319 -22.89 4.75 -8.43
C HIS A 319 -24.28 5.36 -8.60
N VAL A 320 -24.92 5.19 -9.77
CA VAL A 320 -26.23 5.81 -10.06
C VAL A 320 -27.38 5.26 -9.20
N LEU A 321 -27.26 4.00 -8.76
CA LEU A 321 -28.23 3.37 -7.84
C LEU A 321 -28.04 3.79 -6.38
N SER A 322 -26.90 4.40 -6.03
CA SER A 322 -26.62 4.84 -4.66
C SER A 322 -27.34 6.14 -4.28
N ARG A 323 -28.04 6.79 -5.21
CA ARG A 323 -28.86 7.99 -4.98
C ARG A 323 -29.78 7.82 -3.77
N VAL A 324 -29.86 8.87 -2.96
CA VAL A 324 -30.80 8.99 -1.85
C VAL A 324 -32.19 9.38 -2.41
N PRO A 325 -33.27 8.64 -2.10
CA PRO A 325 -34.62 9.07 -2.44
C PRO A 325 -34.94 10.43 -1.82
N THR A 326 -35.62 11.32 -2.55
CA THR A 326 -36.03 12.65 -2.07
C THR A 326 -37.20 12.57 -1.10
N ALA A 327 -38.24 11.81 -1.47
CA ALA A 327 -39.47 11.64 -0.71
C ALA A 327 -39.76 10.15 -0.38
N PRO A 328 -40.62 9.87 0.62
CA PRO A 328 -41.09 8.52 0.91
C PRO A 328 -41.69 7.84 -0.33
N ALA A 329 -41.59 6.52 -0.40
CA ALA A 329 -42.25 5.78 -1.47
C ALA A 329 -43.78 5.90 -1.32
N ASP A 330 -44.47 6.31 -2.38
CA ASP A 330 -45.93 6.37 -2.42
C ASP A 330 -46.53 4.94 -2.33
N PRO A 331 -47.31 4.61 -1.27
CA PRO A 331 -47.97 3.32 -1.15
C PRO A 331 -48.97 3.02 -2.28
N ALA A 332 -49.53 4.07 -2.90
CA ALA A 332 -50.55 3.97 -3.94
C ALA A 332 -49.97 3.85 -5.36
N ALA A 333 -48.69 4.17 -5.57
CA ALA A 333 -48.01 4.06 -6.87
C ALA A 333 -47.75 2.61 -7.33
N GLY A 334 -48.31 1.63 -6.63
CA GLY A 334 -48.03 0.21 -6.80
C GLY A 334 -46.64 -0.10 -6.27
N SER A 335 -46.51 -1.21 -5.56
CA SER A 335 -45.22 -1.81 -5.21
C SER A 335 -44.29 -1.71 -6.42
N ARG A 336 -43.23 -0.89 -6.34
CA ARG A 336 -42.21 -0.80 -7.41
C ARG A 336 -41.89 -2.23 -7.84
N PRO A 337 -42.22 -2.64 -9.09
CA PRO A 337 -41.92 -3.99 -9.51
C PRO A 337 -40.41 -4.19 -9.39
N GLY A 338 -39.99 -5.07 -8.50
CA GLY A 338 -38.57 -5.38 -8.31
C GLY A 338 -37.87 -4.79 -7.09
N LEU A 339 -38.45 -3.88 -6.29
CA LEU A 339 -37.81 -3.33 -5.07
C LEU A 339 -38.42 -3.90 -3.79
N GLY A 340 -39.75 -4.05 -3.74
CA GLY A 340 -40.45 -4.79 -2.68
C GLY A 340 -40.21 -6.30 -2.73
N THR A 341 -39.48 -6.78 -3.74
CA THR A 341 -38.99 -8.14 -3.85
C THR A 341 -37.50 -8.27 -3.51
N LEU A 342 -36.76 -7.20 -3.14
CA LEU A 342 -35.30 -7.31 -2.93
C LEU A 342 -34.90 -7.87 -1.57
N SER A 343 -35.70 -7.66 -0.53
CA SER A 343 -35.55 -8.37 0.74
C SER A 343 -36.71 -9.34 0.88
N ALA A 344 -36.41 -10.63 1.09
CA ALA A 344 -37.44 -11.65 1.31
C ALA A 344 -38.02 -11.62 2.73
N THR A 345 -37.43 -10.85 3.64
CA THR A 345 -37.58 -11.04 5.09
C THR A 345 -37.92 -9.78 5.90
N GLU A 346 -37.62 -8.56 5.43
CA GLU A 346 -37.96 -7.32 6.16
C GLU A 346 -38.45 -6.15 5.27
N PRO A 347 -39.36 -5.29 5.77
CA PRO A 347 -39.71 -4.04 5.11
C PRO A 347 -38.49 -3.12 4.99
N VAL A 348 -38.18 -2.65 3.79
CA VAL A 348 -37.11 -1.67 3.58
C VAL A 348 -37.50 -0.37 4.28
N PRO A 349 -36.71 0.13 5.27
CA PRO A 349 -37.03 1.37 5.97
C PRO A 349 -36.99 2.56 5.01
N ASP A 350 -37.83 3.55 5.24
CA ASP A 350 -37.78 4.79 4.48
C ASP A 350 -36.59 5.64 4.92
N LEU A 351 -35.58 5.71 4.05
CA LEU A 351 -34.35 6.48 4.24
C LEU A 351 -34.30 7.65 3.25
N SER A 352 -35.44 8.21 2.86
CA SER A 352 -35.53 9.40 2.01
C SER A 352 -35.00 10.67 2.70
N ILE A 353 -34.61 11.68 1.91
CA ILE A 353 -34.16 12.98 2.40
C ILE A 353 -35.22 13.61 3.31
N GLU A 354 -36.48 13.61 2.87
CA GLU A 354 -37.60 14.15 3.65
C GLU A 354 -37.76 13.49 5.02
N THR A 355 -37.69 12.16 5.07
CA THR A 355 -37.85 11.40 6.31
C THR A 355 -36.65 11.58 7.24
N VAL A 356 -35.43 11.52 6.72
CA VAL A 356 -34.21 11.60 7.52
C VAL A 356 -33.96 13.04 7.99
N MET A 357 -34.05 14.02 7.10
CA MET A 357 -33.77 15.42 7.41
C MET A 357 -34.97 16.15 8.00
N ARG A 358 -36.16 15.54 7.98
CA ARG A 358 -37.43 16.10 8.48
C ARG A 358 -37.77 17.46 7.85
N ARG A 359 -37.37 17.63 6.59
CA ARG A 359 -37.54 18.84 5.79
C ARG A 359 -37.72 18.44 4.31
N PRO A 360 -38.50 19.20 3.53
CA PRO A 360 -38.64 18.96 2.09
C PRO A 360 -37.29 18.84 1.39
N ALA A 361 -37.17 17.93 0.42
CA ALA A 361 -36.03 17.93 -0.47
C ALA A 361 -36.00 19.24 -1.28
N ALA A 362 -34.82 19.86 -1.39
CA ALA A 362 -34.63 21.08 -2.17
C ALA A 362 -34.59 20.79 -3.67
N ALA A 363 -33.97 19.67 -4.06
CA ALA A 363 -33.90 19.24 -5.45
C ALA A 363 -33.68 17.72 -5.56
N GLU A 364 -33.80 17.22 -6.78
CA GLU A 364 -33.37 15.88 -7.14
C GLU A 364 -31.84 15.85 -7.33
N PRO A 365 -31.10 15.00 -6.59
CA PRO A 365 -29.65 14.86 -6.77
C PRO A 365 -29.28 14.48 -8.19
N VAL A 366 -28.24 15.12 -8.72
CA VAL A 366 -27.67 14.80 -10.04
C VAL A 366 -26.44 13.93 -9.87
N GLN A 367 -26.41 12.77 -10.53
CA GLN A 367 -25.26 11.85 -10.51
C GLN A 367 -24.82 11.50 -11.93
N VAL A 368 -23.76 12.17 -12.39
CA VAL A 368 -23.14 11.96 -13.70
C VAL A 368 -22.02 10.94 -13.56
N TYR A 369 -22.13 9.83 -14.29
CA TYR A 369 -21.09 8.80 -14.38
C TYR A 369 -20.83 8.45 -15.83
N VAL A 370 -19.60 8.67 -16.29
CA VAL A 370 -19.16 8.23 -17.62
C VAL A 370 -18.23 7.02 -17.46
N GLY A 371 -18.69 5.87 -17.91
CA GLY A 371 -17.96 4.61 -17.88
C GLY A 371 -16.81 4.58 -18.88
N LEU A 372 -15.88 3.64 -18.68
CA LEU A 372 -14.74 3.48 -19.58
C LEU A 372 -15.18 3.11 -21.00
N ASP A 373 -16.29 2.37 -21.13
CA ASP A 373 -16.84 1.90 -22.40
C ASP A 373 -17.88 2.86 -23.00
N SER A 374 -18.19 3.98 -22.33
CA SER A 374 -19.18 4.96 -22.81
C SER A 374 -18.71 5.74 -24.05
N ALA A 375 -17.39 5.87 -24.24
CA ALA A 375 -16.80 6.38 -25.49
C ALA A 375 -15.34 5.91 -25.65
N PRO A 376 -14.84 5.75 -26.89
CA PRO A 376 -13.56 5.08 -27.13
C PRO A 376 -12.34 5.89 -26.66
N THR A 377 -12.37 7.22 -26.76
CA THR A 377 -11.25 8.07 -26.33
C THR A 377 -11.57 8.87 -25.07
N ALA A 378 -10.52 9.25 -24.33
CA ALA A 378 -10.66 10.12 -23.16
C ALA A 378 -11.27 11.49 -23.51
N ARG A 379 -11.01 12.00 -24.73
CA ARG A 379 -11.59 13.27 -25.19
C ARG A 379 -13.09 13.15 -25.40
N GLU A 380 -13.54 12.11 -26.10
CA GLU A 380 -14.97 11.88 -26.32
C GLU A 380 -15.71 11.59 -25.01
N ARG A 381 -15.09 10.90 -24.05
CA ARG A 381 -15.68 10.73 -22.71
C ARG A 381 -15.80 12.04 -21.94
N VAL A 382 -14.86 12.98 -22.08
CA VAL A 382 -14.97 14.33 -21.51
C VAL A 382 -16.11 15.11 -22.18
N ASP A 383 -16.20 15.05 -23.51
CA ASP A 383 -17.27 15.72 -24.25
C ASP A 383 -18.65 15.15 -23.87
N LEU A 384 -18.76 13.83 -23.74
CA LEU A 384 -19.96 13.14 -23.25
C LEU A 384 -20.28 13.54 -21.81
N ALA A 385 -19.30 13.61 -20.90
CA ALA A 385 -19.52 14.02 -19.51
C ALA A 385 -20.07 15.45 -19.42
N LEU A 386 -19.55 16.39 -20.22
CA LEU A 386 -20.04 17.77 -20.26
C LEU A 386 -21.48 17.84 -20.79
N ALA A 387 -21.77 17.14 -21.89
CA ALA A 387 -23.12 17.10 -22.45
C ALA A 387 -24.12 16.45 -21.49
N GLU A 388 -23.72 15.38 -20.80
CA GLU A 388 -24.50 14.70 -19.77
C GLU A 388 -24.77 15.62 -18.58
N MET A 389 -23.77 16.38 -18.12
CA MET A 389 -23.93 17.39 -17.06
C MET A 389 -24.97 18.45 -17.43
N GLU A 390 -24.97 18.92 -18.68
CA GLU A 390 -25.98 19.88 -19.17
C GLU A 390 -27.37 19.24 -19.23
N GLN A 391 -27.46 18.04 -19.81
CA GLN A 391 -28.71 17.31 -19.98
C GLN A 391 -29.40 17.00 -18.65
N LEU A 392 -28.64 16.63 -17.61
CA LEU A 392 -29.17 16.31 -16.29
C LEU A 392 -29.33 17.53 -15.38
N GLY A 393 -29.00 18.74 -15.84
CA GLY A 393 -29.11 19.97 -15.04
C GLY A 393 -28.10 20.06 -13.89
N ALA A 394 -26.89 19.51 -14.07
CA ALA A 394 -25.85 19.51 -13.05
C ALA A 394 -25.40 20.93 -12.66
N PHE A 395 -25.39 21.86 -13.63
CA PHE A 395 -24.99 23.25 -13.41
C PHE A 395 -26.06 24.12 -12.73
N ASP A 396 -27.29 23.60 -12.56
CA ASP A 396 -28.38 24.30 -11.87
C ASP A 396 -28.38 24.03 -10.36
N ARG A 397 -27.51 23.15 -9.87
CA ARG A 397 -27.39 22.84 -8.44
C ARG A 397 -26.53 23.89 -7.72
N SER A 398 -26.71 24.06 -6.41
CA SER A 398 -25.85 24.98 -5.65
C SER A 398 -24.43 24.42 -5.40
N LEU A 399 -24.27 23.10 -5.42
CA LEU A 399 -23.00 22.42 -5.18
C LEU A 399 -22.67 21.43 -6.32
N LEU A 400 -21.49 21.59 -6.93
CA LEU A 400 -20.92 20.67 -7.90
C LEU A 400 -19.70 19.96 -7.29
N VAL A 401 -19.79 18.63 -7.17
CA VAL A 401 -18.74 17.78 -6.60
C VAL A 401 -18.01 17.05 -7.72
N LEU A 402 -16.74 17.40 -7.89
CA LEU A 402 -15.82 16.73 -8.79
C LEU A 402 -15.25 15.50 -8.09
N VAL A 403 -15.45 14.32 -8.69
CA VAL A 403 -15.00 13.05 -8.10
C VAL A 403 -14.09 12.32 -9.07
N SER A 404 -12.90 11.95 -8.60
CA SER A 404 -12.09 10.95 -9.30
C SER A 404 -12.35 9.58 -8.69
N PRO A 405 -12.77 8.57 -9.47
CA PRO A 405 -13.04 7.25 -8.92
C PRO A 405 -11.74 6.51 -8.58
N THR A 406 -11.84 5.47 -7.77
CA THR A 406 -10.71 4.53 -7.58
C THR A 406 -10.46 3.70 -8.86
N GLY A 407 -9.40 2.89 -8.87
CA GLY A 407 -8.98 2.15 -10.06
C GLY A 407 -10.05 1.24 -10.70
N THR A 408 -11.04 0.79 -9.94
CA THR A 408 -12.16 -0.04 -10.42
C THR A 408 -13.32 0.77 -11.01
N GLY A 409 -13.33 2.09 -10.82
CA GLY A 409 -14.50 2.94 -11.05
C GLY A 409 -15.31 3.24 -9.77
N TYR A 410 -14.93 2.68 -8.62
CA TYR A 410 -15.68 2.87 -7.37
C TYR A 410 -15.60 4.32 -6.86
N VAL A 411 -16.76 4.80 -6.39
CA VAL A 411 -16.96 6.08 -5.71
C VAL A 411 -17.66 5.81 -4.37
N ASN A 412 -17.21 6.47 -3.30
CA ASN A 412 -17.77 6.29 -1.96
C ASN A 412 -19.25 6.71 -1.89
N TYR A 413 -20.15 5.74 -1.84
CA TYR A 413 -21.59 6.01 -1.76
C TYR A 413 -22.02 6.61 -0.41
N VAL A 414 -21.26 6.38 0.68
CA VAL A 414 -21.52 6.99 1.99
C VAL A 414 -21.24 8.49 1.93
N ALA A 415 -20.12 8.90 1.31
CA ALA A 415 -19.83 10.32 1.09
C ALA A 415 -20.90 10.99 0.22
N LEU A 416 -21.33 10.33 -0.86
CA LEU A 416 -22.39 10.85 -1.73
C LEU A 416 -23.74 10.95 -1.03
N ALA A 417 -24.07 9.98 -0.17
CA ALA A 417 -25.30 10.02 0.62
C ALA A 417 -25.27 11.15 1.65
N ALA A 418 -24.15 11.32 2.37
CA ALA A 418 -23.94 12.43 3.30
C ALA A 418 -24.13 13.78 2.60
N LEU A 419 -23.49 13.97 1.43
CA LEU A 419 -23.68 15.16 0.59
C LEU A 419 -25.16 15.40 0.25
N GLN A 420 -25.87 14.37 -0.24
CA GLN A 420 -27.28 14.48 -0.64
C GLN A 420 -28.20 14.81 0.54
N TYR A 421 -27.96 14.26 1.73
CA TYR A 421 -28.73 14.61 2.91
C TYR A 421 -28.45 16.06 3.36
N LEU A 422 -27.17 16.43 3.44
CA LEU A 422 -26.74 17.74 3.93
C LEU A 422 -27.13 18.89 2.98
N THR A 423 -27.22 18.64 1.67
CA THR A 423 -27.70 19.62 0.68
C THR A 423 -29.20 19.52 0.39
N LEU A 424 -29.93 18.63 1.09
CA LEU A 424 -31.34 18.32 0.77
C LEU A 424 -31.55 17.96 -0.71
N GLY A 425 -30.54 17.34 -1.33
CA GLY A 425 -30.54 16.90 -2.72
C GLY A 425 -30.13 17.96 -3.74
N ASP A 426 -29.85 19.19 -3.31
CA ASP A 426 -29.30 20.25 -4.16
C ASP A 426 -27.79 20.08 -4.39
N VAL A 427 -27.42 18.98 -5.05
CA VAL A 427 -26.04 18.64 -5.37
C VAL A 427 -25.95 17.91 -6.71
N ALA A 428 -24.90 18.21 -7.46
CA ALA A 428 -24.48 17.45 -8.62
C ALA A 428 -23.12 16.82 -8.39
N THR A 429 -22.96 15.54 -8.73
CA THR A 429 -21.67 14.85 -8.70
C THR A 429 -21.28 14.40 -10.09
N VAL A 430 -20.02 14.59 -10.47
CA VAL A 430 -19.49 14.13 -11.76
C VAL A 430 -18.26 13.26 -11.57
N THR A 431 -18.27 12.11 -12.23
CA THR A 431 -17.15 11.16 -12.23
C THR A 431 -16.96 10.54 -13.61
N MET A 432 -15.71 10.24 -13.95
CA MET A 432 -15.35 9.57 -15.20
C MET A 432 -14.36 8.45 -14.91
N GLN A 433 -14.71 7.23 -15.30
CA GLN A 433 -13.88 6.05 -15.09
C GLN A 433 -12.66 6.06 -16.03
N TYR A 434 -11.49 5.65 -15.52
CA TYR A 434 -10.24 5.55 -16.29
C TYR A 434 -9.64 4.14 -16.34
N SER A 435 -10.14 3.20 -15.52
CA SER A 435 -9.59 1.85 -15.36
C SER A 435 -10.66 0.90 -14.83
N LYS A 436 -10.41 -0.41 -14.99
CA LYS A 436 -11.18 -1.53 -14.39
C LYS A 436 -10.35 -2.34 -13.38
N ARG A 437 -9.12 -1.90 -13.07
CA ARG A 437 -8.16 -2.64 -12.21
C ARG A 437 -8.38 -2.35 -10.72
N PRO A 438 -8.26 -3.33 -9.81
CA PRO A 438 -8.26 -3.09 -8.36
C PRO A 438 -7.30 -1.96 -7.92
N SER A 439 -7.65 -1.22 -6.86
CA SER A 439 -7.00 0.05 -6.47
C SER A 439 -5.47 -0.03 -6.29
N PRO A 440 -4.88 -0.98 -5.52
CA PRO A 440 -3.41 -1.07 -5.36
C PRO A 440 -2.68 -1.38 -6.67
N LEU A 441 -3.38 -2.01 -7.59
CA LEU A 441 -2.88 -2.47 -8.87
C LEU A 441 -2.95 -1.39 -9.97
N SER A 442 -3.66 -0.29 -9.70
CA SER A 442 -3.86 0.85 -10.59
C SER A 442 -2.87 1.99 -10.38
N LEU A 443 -1.90 1.88 -9.47
CA LEU A 443 -0.87 2.92 -9.25
C LEU A 443 -0.13 3.34 -10.55
N THR A 444 0.01 2.42 -11.50
CA THR A 444 0.61 2.70 -12.83
C THR A 444 -0.27 3.54 -13.75
N LYS A 445 -1.57 3.68 -13.44
CA LYS A 445 -2.57 4.42 -14.22
C LYS A 445 -2.81 5.84 -13.70
N VAL A 446 -2.14 6.25 -12.61
CA VAL A 446 -2.29 7.60 -12.04
C VAL A 446 -2.09 8.70 -13.09
N LYS A 447 -1.08 8.57 -13.95
CA LYS A 447 -0.83 9.54 -15.04
C LYS A 447 -2.01 9.66 -16.02
N VAL A 448 -2.66 8.54 -16.34
CA VAL A 448 -3.83 8.52 -17.24
C VAL A 448 -5.04 9.17 -16.57
N ALA A 449 -5.29 8.83 -15.30
CA ALA A 449 -6.38 9.42 -14.51
C ALA A 449 -6.18 10.92 -14.30
N ARG A 450 -4.97 11.35 -13.92
CA ARG A 450 -4.56 12.76 -13.78
C ARG A 450 -4.89 13.55 -15.03
N GLU A 451 -4.46 13.07 -16.20
CA GLU A 451 -4.68 13.77 -17.47
C GLU A 451 -6.16 13.80 -17.85
N GLN A 452 -6.90 12.73 -17.59
CA GLN A 452 -8.35 12.66 -17.82
C GLN A 452 -9.12 13.66 -16.92
N ASN A 453 -8.82 13.68 -15.62
CA ASN A 453 -9.41 14.61 -14.66
C ASN A 453 -9.08 16.06 -15.01
N ARG A 454 -7.81 16.35 -15.33
CA ARG A 454 -7.38 17.68 -15.76
C ARG A 454 -8.18 18.19 -16.96
N ARG A 455 -8.38 17.35 -17.98
CA ARG A 455 -9.17 17.72 -19.17
C ARG A 455 -10.63 17.98 -18.82
N LEU A 456 -11.26 17.10 -18.03
CA LEU A 456 -12.64 17.27 -17.60
C LEU A 456 -12.83 18.56 -16.81
N TRP A 457 -12.02 18.78 -15.78
CA TRP A 457 -12.19 19.91 -14.86
C TRP A 457 -11.86 21.24 -15.52
N MET A 458 -10.88 21.29 -16.44
CA MET A 458 -10.65 22.48 -17.26
C MET A 458 -11.87 22.83 -18.13
N ARG A 459 -12.54 21.83 -18.71
CA ARG A 459 -13.76 22.05 -19.51
C ARG A 459 -14.94 22.49 -18.66
N ILE A 460 -15.08 21.93 -17.46
CA ILE A 460 -16.06 22.40 -16.47
C ILE A 460 -15.78 23.85 -16.07
N LEU A 461 -14.53 24.21 -15.78
CA LEU A 461 -14.15 25.59 -15.45
C LEU A 461 -14.53 26.57 -16.57
N VAL A 462 -14.24 26.22 -17.83
CA VAL A 462 -14.64 27.04 -18.99
C VAL A 462 -16.15 27.21 -19.03
N ARG A 463 -16.91 26.12 -18.88
CA ARG A 463 -18.38 26.17 -18.88
C ARG A 463 -18.93 27.03 -17.73
N LEU A 464 -18.37 26.91 -16.54
CA LEU A 464 -18.75 27.71 -15.37
C LEU A 464 -18.53 29.21 -15.62
N ARG A 465 -17.46 29.59 -16.32
CA ARG A 465 -17.19 31.01 -16.66
C ARG A 465 -18.24 31.61 -17.60
N GLU A 466 -18.96 30.79 -18.36
CA GLU A 466 -20.07 31.24 -19.22
C GLU A 466 -21.39 31.42 -18.45
N ILE A 467 -21.49 30.88 -17.24
CA ILE A 467 -22.64 31.07 -16.35
C ILE A 467 -22.44 32.39 -15.57
N PRO A 468 -23.47 33.23 -15.37
CA PRO A 468 -23.39 34.40 -14.49
C PRO A 468 -22.93 34.01 -13.09
N GLU A 469 -22.09 34.83 -12.46
CA GLU A 469 -21.43 34.51 -11.19
C GLU A 469 -22.42 34.15 -10.08
N GLU A 470 -23.56 34.82 -10.03
CA GLU A 470 -24.63 34.64 -9.04
C GLU A 470 -25.37 33.30 -9.18
N ARG A 471 -25.20 32.62 -10.32
CA ARG A 471 -25.84 31.34 -10.63
C ARG A 471 -24.86 30.17 -10.69
N ARG A 472 -23.56 30.41 -10.49
CA ARG A 472 -22.55 29.34 -10.57
C ARG A 472 -22.66 28.42 -9.35
N PRO A 473 -22.63 27.08 -9.53
CA PRO A 473 -22.44 26.17 -8.40
C PRO A 473 -21.10 26.43 -7.72
N ARG A 474 -21.06 26.26 -6.41
CA ARG A 474 -19.79 26.09 -5.70
C ARG A 474 -19.16 24.76 -6.13
N VAL A 475 -17.88 24.79 -6.50
CA VAL A 475 -17.16 23.59 -6.94
C VAL A 475 -16.32 23.05 -5.79
N VAL A 476 -16.52 21.78 -5.46
CA VAL A 476 -15.71 21.07 -4.46
C VAL A 476 -15.18 19.75 -5.03
N VAL A 477 -14.10 19.23 -4.43
CA VAL A 477 -13.51 17.94 -4.84
C VAL A 477 -13.65 16.92 -3.72
N PHE A 478 -14.09 15.72 -4.08
CA PHE A 478 -14.02 14.55 -3.21
C PHE A 478 -13.14 13.46 -3.83
N GLY A 479 -12.33 12.80 -3.02
CA GLY A 479 -11.60 11.61 -3.44
C GLY A 479 -11.29 10.66 -2.29
N GLU A 480 -11.34 9.36 -2.56
CA GLU A 480 -10.98 8.30 -1.63
C GLU A 480 -9.87 7.44 -2.22
N SER A 481 -8.90 7.03 -1.41
CA SER A 481 -7.86 6.05 -1.82
C SER A 481 -7.14 6.50 -3.11
N LEU A 482 -7.07 5.66 -4.13
CA LEU A 482 -6.51 6.05 -5.43
C LEU A 482 -7.30 7.17 -6.12
N GLY A 483 -8.60 7.31 -5.85
CA GLY A 483 -9.39 8.47 -6.26
C GLY A 483 -8.86 9.77 -5.66
N ALA A 484 -8.42 9.74 -4.38
CA ALA A 484 -7.75 10.86 -3.75
C ALA A 484 -6.41 11.19 -4.43
N HIS A 485 -5.54 10.20 -4.61
CA HIS A 485 -4.25 10.40 -5.30
C HIS A 485 -4.45 11.00 -6.72
N THR A 486 -5.32 10.39 -7.52
CA THR A 486 -5.52 10.80 -8.93
C THR A 486 -6.22 12.16 -9.09
N SER A 487 -7.00 12.59 -8.10
CA SER A 487 -7.58 13.94 -8.06
C SER A 487 -6.56 14.98 -7.61
N GLN A 488 -5.79 14.68 -6.57
CA GLN A 488 -4.73 15.56 -6.06
C GLN A 488 -3.64 15.82 -7.11
N ASP A 489 -3.21 14.78 -7.83
CA ASP A 489 -2.13 14.88 -8.82
C ASP A 489 -2.46 15.83 -9.98
N VAL A 490 -3.73 16.19 -10.19
CA VAL A 490 -4.10 17.24 -11.16
C VAL A 490 -3.36 18.55 -10.85
N PHE A 491 -3.14 18.82 -9.56
CA PHE A 491 -2.52 20.03 -9.00
C PHE A 491 -1.04 19.87 -8.64
N LEU A 492 -0.43 18.70 -8.88
CA LEU A 492 0.99 18.46 -8.62
C LEU A 492 1.84 19.57 -9.27
N ASP A 493 2.81 20.08 -8.51
CA ASP A 493 3.73 21.19 -8.82
C ASP A 493 3.11 22.60 -8.74
N TRP A 494 1.87 22.74 -8.26
CA TRP A 494 1.13 24.02 -8.16
C TRP A 494 0.70 24.36 -6.72
N GLY A 495 1.10 23.55 -5.73
CA GLY A 495 0.76 23.71 -4.33
C GLY A 495 -0.74 23.94 -4.10
N THR A 496 -1.04 24.93 -3.25
CA THR A 496 -2.40 25.37 -2.93
C THR A 496 -3.01 26.32 -3.97
N ILE A 497 -2.19 26.84 -4.88
CA ILE A 497 -2.65 27.68 -6.01
C ILE A 497 -3.37 26.83 -7.06
N GLY A 498 -2.99 25.56 -7.22
CA GLY A 498 -3.58 24.65 -8.20
C GLY A 498 -5.11 24.53 -8.13
N PRO A 499 -5.70 24.11 -6.99
CA PRO A 499 -7.15 23.98 -6.87
C PRO A 499 -7.90 25.30 -7.04
N SER A 500 -7.40 26.38 -6.43
CA SER A 500 -8.02 27.72 -6.54
C SER A 500 -8.01 28.25 -7.97
N ALA A 501 -6.93 28.04 -8.73
CA ALA A 501 -6.84 28.38 -10.15
C ALA A 501 -7.85 27.60 -11.02
N LEU A 502 -8.23 26.39 -10.59
CA LEU A 502 -9.28 25.58 -11.22
C LEU A 502 -10.70 25.91 -10.73
N GLY A 503 -10.86 26.93 -9.89
CA GLY A 503 -12.15 27.35 -9.35
C GLY A 503 -12.70 26.43 -8.27
N ILE A 504 -11.87 25.59 -7.66
CA ILE A 504 -12.26 24.67 -6.59
C ILE A 504 -12.20 25.43 -5.27
N ASP A 505 -13.37 25.61 -4.63
CA ASP A 505 -13.50 26.28 -3.34
C ASP A 505 -12.90 25.43 -2.22
N ARG A 506 -13.22 24.12 -2.20
CA ARG A 506 -12.82 23.21 -1.12
C ARG A 506 -12.63 21.78 -1.59
N ALA A 507 -11.85 20.99 -0.85
CA ALA A 507 -11.62 19.59 -1.14
C ALA A 507 -11.49 18.72 0.10
N LEU A 508 -12.06 17.52 0.04
CA LEU A 508 -11.94 16.47 1.04
C LEU A 508 -11.35 15.21 0.39
N TRP A 509 -10.23 14.76 0.92
CA TRP A 509 -9.57 13.53 0.51
C TRP A 509 -9.44 12.57 1.68
N VAL A 510 -9.81 11.31 1.49
CA VAL A 510 -9.72 10.29 2.54
C VAL A 510 -8.84 9.13 2.10
N GLY A 511 -7.99 8.64 3.00
CA GLY A 511 -7.11 7.50 2.74
C GLY A 511 -6.13 7.71 1.60
N THR A 512 -5.52 8.89 1.52
CA THR A 512 -4.61 9.23 0.43
C THR A 512 -3.39 8.29 0.44
N PRO A 513 -3.13 7.52 -0.64
CA PRO A 513 -1.95 6.68 -0.73
C PRO A 513 -0.66 7.49 -0.52
N HIS A 514 0.31 6.90 0.18
CA HIS A 514 1.62 7.53 0.43
C HIS A 514 2.34 8.00 -0.84
N THR A 515 1.99 7.44 -2.00
CA THR A 515 2.62 7.76 -3.28
C THR A 515 2.11 9.06 -3.92
N SER A 516 1.11 9.74 -3.33
CA SER A 516 0.62 11.02 -3.83
C SER A 516 1.69 12.10 -3.76
N GLY A 517 2.09 12.63 -4.92
CA GLY A 517 3.10 13.68 -4.99
C GLY A 517 2.59 15.01 -4.42
N TRP A 518 1.33 15.35 -4.71
CA TRP A 518 0.75 16.61 -4.24
C TRP A 518 0.54 16.61 -2.73
N MET A 519 0.19 15.47 -2.12
CA MET A 519 0.12 15.35 -0.66
C MET A 519 1.47 15.68 0.00
N HIS A 520 2.57 15.14 -0.52
CA HIS A 520 3.91 15.44 -0.01
C HIS A 520 4.31 16.89 -0.23
N GLU A 521 3.92 17.47 -1.36
CA GLU A 521 4.13 18.89 -1.65
C GLU A 521 3.43 19.81 -0.65
N VAL A 522 2.14 19.61 -0.38
CA VAL A 522 1.38 20.47 0.56
C VAL A 522 1.66 20.18 2.02
N SER A 523 2.28 19.03 2.32
CA SER A 523 2.75 18.70 3.67
C SER A 523 4.12 19.29 3.98
N ASP A 524 4.81 19.87 3.00
CA ASP A 524 6.09 20.52 3.20
C ASP A 524 5.91 22.02 3.52
N PRO A 525 6.10 22.45 4.78
CA PRO A 525 5.88 23.84 5.18
C PRO A 525 6.89 24.82 4.56
N ASP A 526 7.98 24.32 3.96
CA ASP A 526 9.05 25.17 3.42
C ASP A 526 8.77 25.64 1.97
N ARG A 527 7.68 25.20 1.35
CA ARG A 527 7.31 25.55 -0.04
C ARG A 527 6.50 26.85 -0.11
N LEU A 528 6.91 27.78 -0.97
CA LEU A 528 6.32 29.12 -1.09
C LEU A 528 4.91 29.10 -1.73
N GLU A 529 4.63 28.09 -2.55
CA GLU A 529 3.36 27.86 -3.25
C GLU A 529 2.31 27.15 -2.38
N VAL A 530 2.67 26.84 -1.13
CA VAL A 530 1.80 26.18 -0.16
C VAL A 530 1.41 27.18 0.92
N ASP A 531 0.14 27.58 0.91
CA ASP A 531 -0.47 28.22 2.07
C ASP A 531 -0.85 27.15 3.08
N ALA A 532 0.05 26.93 4.05
CA ALA A 532 -0.14 25.95 5.11
C ALA A 532 -1.47 26.17 5.83
N ASP A 533 -1.97 27.40 5.96
CA ASP A 533 -3.19 27.73 6.70
C ASP A 533 -4.47 27.20 6.06
N THR A 534 -4.41 26.88 4.77
CA THR A 534 -5.54 26.33 4.01
C THR A 534 -5.59 24.81 4.00
N VAL A 535 -4.53 24.12 4.46
CA VAL A 535 -4.39 22.66 4.40
C VAL A 535 -4.35 22.05 5.80
N ALA A 536 -5.02 20.91 5.97
CA ALA A 536 -4.86 20.06 7.15
C ALA A 536 -4.79 18.58 6.75
N VAL A 537 -3.86 17.85 7.38
CA VAL A 537 -3.82 16.39 7.36
C VAL A 537 -4.13 15.91 8.77
N VAL A 538 -5.22 15.18 8.94
CA VAL A 538 -5.74 14.75 10.25
C VAL A 538 -6.08 13.26 10.25
N ASN A 539 -6.04 12.64 11.43
CA ASN A 539 -6.48 11.26 11.64
C ASN A 539 -8.01 11.18 11.64
N ASP A 540 -8.67 11.96 12.48
CA ASP A 540 -10.12 11.89 12.70
C ASP A 540 -10.73 13.27 12.94
N TYR A 541 -12.07 13.34 13.04
CA TYR A 541 -12.79 14.60 13.17
C TYR A 541 -12.42 15.38 14.42
N LEU A 542 -12.15 14.71 15.54
CA LEU A 542 -11.77 15.41 16.77
C LEU A 542 -10.39 16.08 16.62
N GLU A 543 -9.48 15.54 15.81
CA GLU A 543 -8.17 16.15 15.58
C GLU A 543 -8.30 17.41 14.72
N LEU A 544 -9.28 17.43 13.81
CA LEU A 544 -9.66 18.65 13.10
C LEU A 544 -10.19 19.72 14.08
N VAL A 545 -11.05 19.33 15.04
CA VAL A 545 -11.59 20.23 16.07
C VAL A 545 -10.47 20.79 16.97
N ASP A 546 -9.48 19.96 17.31
CA ASP A 546 -8.32 20.32 18.14
C ASP A 546 -7.46 21.44 17.52
N LEU A 547 -7.57 21.69 16.19
CA LEU A 547 -6.89 22.82 15.52
C LEU A 547 -7.42 24.19 15.96
N GLY A 548 -8.60 24.25 16.58
CA GLY A 548 -9.25 25.49 16.99
C GLY A 548 -10.10 26.15 15.89
N PRO A 549 -11.05 27.04 16.27
CA PRO A 549 -12.05 27.58 15.36
C PRO A 549 -11.46 28.50 14.28
N GLU A 550 -10.46 29.32 14.61
CA GLU A 550 -9.82 30.23 13.66
C GLU A 550 -9.11 29.46 12.55
N ARG A 551 -8.36 28.41 12.91
CA ARG A 551 -7.69 27.54 11.95
C ARG A 551 -8.70 26.83 11.06
N ARG A 552 -9.73 26.21 11.64
CA ARG A 552 -10.76 25.51 10.87
C ARG A 552 -11.48 26.41 9.86
N ALA A 553 -11.74 27.67 10.20
CA ALA A 553 -12.37 28.63 9.28
C ALA A 553 -11.50 28.94 8.05
N ALA A 554 -10.17 28.91 8.19
CA ALA A 554 -9.22 29.13 7.10
C ALA A 554 -9.05 27.90 6.17
N LEU A 555 -9.34 26.69 6.66
CA LEU A 555 -9.14 25.46 5.90
C LEU A 555 -10.00 25.41 4.62
N ARG A 556 -9.36 24.97 3.54
CA ARG A 556 -9.97 24.71 2.23
C ARG A 556 -9.76 23.26 1.79
N TYR A 557 -8.64 22.66 2.20
CA TYR A 557 -8.18 21.37 1.69
C TYR A 557 -7.88 20.45 2.88
N VAL A 558 -8.69 19.40 3.06
CA VAL A 558 -8.54 18.49 4.20
C VAL A 558 -8.26 17.07 3.70
N LEU A 559 -7.19 16.48 4.25
CA LEU A 559 -6.83 15.09 4.04
C LEU A 559 -7.06 14.32 5.34
N VAL A 560 -7.90 13.28 5.29
CA VAL A 560 -8.17 12.38 6.42
C VAL A 560 -7.40 11.09 6.19
N ASN A 561 -6.39 10.84 7.00
CA ASN A 561 -5.50 9.69 6.87
C ASN A 561 -5.37 9.02 8.24
N HIS A 562 -6.00 7.86 8.42
CA HIS A 562 -5.89 7.13 9.68
C HIS A 562 -4.45 6.70 9.97
N ASP A 563 -4.06 6.73 11.24
CA ASP A 563 -2.71 6.37 11.69
C ASP A 563 -2.43 4.86 11.56
N ASP A 564 -3.47 4.04 11.58
CA ASP A 564 -3.43 2.59 11.37
C ASP A 564 -3.67 2.16 9.90
N ASP A 565 -3.86 3.11 8.97
CA ASP A 565 -4.09 2.81 7.55
C ASP A 565 -2.79 2.54 6.79
N GLY A 566 -2.51 1.26 6.53
CA GLY A 566 -1.37 0.82 5.73
C GLY A 566 -1.30 1.43 4.32
N VAL A 567 -2.41 1.86 3.71
CA VAL A 567 -2.41 2.52 2.39
C VAL A 567 -1.76 3.90 2.44
N THR A 568 -2.00 4.67 3.50
CA THR A 568 -1.42 6.01 3.70
C THR A 568 0.06 5.95 4.09
N LYS A 569 0.50 4.79 4.60
CA LYS A 569 1.87 4.58 5.06
C LYS A 569 2.76 3.89 4.02
N MET A 570 2.22 3.11 3.09
CA MET A 570 3.04 2.25 2.22
C MET A 570 3.76 3.02 1.11
N GLY A 571 5.08 3.19 1.24
CA GLY A 571 5.98 3.76 0.24
C GLY A 571 7.24 2.90 -0.01
N PRO A 572 7.89 3.03 -1.19
CA PRO A 572 9.12 2.29 -1.49
C PRO A 572 10.33 2.76 -0.67
N ASP A 573 10.32 4.01 -0.22
CA ASP A 573 11.32 4.66 0.61
C ASP A 573 11.50 3.95 1.98
N ILE A 574 10.43 3.39 2.54
CA ILE A 574 10.43 2.67 3.83
C ILE A 574 11.42 1.50 3.87
N ALA A 575 11.78 0.94 2.71
CA ALA A 575 12.78 -0.11 2.62
C ALA A 575 14.17 0.34 3.13
N LEU A 576 14.52 1.63 2.96
CA LEU A 576 15.86 2.18 3.20
C LEU A 576 15.87 3.36 4.19
N THR A 577 14.79 4.13 4.25
CA THR A 577 14.63 5.32 5.08
C THR A 577 13.60 5.09 6.18
N ARG A 578 13.84 5.65 7.37
CA ARG A 578 12.88 5.62 8.47
C ARG A 578 11.82 6.68 8.23
N PRO A 579 10.54 6.32 8.04
CA PRO A 579 9.50 7.31 7.78
C PRO A 579 9.14 8.09 9.06
N ALA A 580 8.64 9.32 8.89
CA ALA A 580 8.27 10.22 9.98
C ALA A 580 7.24 9.60 10.97
N TRP A 581 6.30 8.81 10.46
CA TRP A 581 5.28 8.12 11.26
C TRP A 581 5.84 6.98 12.16
N LEU A 582 7.09 6.53 11.92
CA LEU A 582 7.79 5.56 12.80
C LEU A 582 8.78 6.21 13.77
N THR A 583 8.77 7.54 13.92
CA THR A 583 9.61 8.25 14.89
C THR A 583 9.15 8.00 16.34
N ALA A 584 9.93 8.45 17.33
CA ALA A 584 9.51 8.32 18.73
C ALA A 584 8.25 9.17 19.04
N PRO A 585 8.13 10.44 18.58
CA PRO A 585 6.93 11.25 18.79
C PRO A 585 5.67 10.65 18.15
N ALA A 586 5.76 10.18 16.90
CA ALA A 586 4.61 9.62 16.19
C ALA A 586 4.07 8.30 16.79
N ARG A 587 4.88 7.62 17.61
CA ARG A 587 4.51 6.40 18.33
C ARG A 587 4.04 6.64 19.76
N ALA A 588 4.01 7.89 20.21
CA ALA A 588 3.44 8.23 21.51
C ALA A 588 1.91 8.00 21.44
N PRO A 589 1.32 7.26 22.40
CA PRO A 589 -0.13 7.12 22.45
C PRO A 589 -0.80 8.49 22.54
N ARG A 590 -1.76 8.76 21.66
CA ARG A 590 -2.56 9.99 21.70
C ARG A 590 -3.97 9.62 22.16
N PRO A 591 -4.28 9.72 23.47
CA PRO A 591 -5.55 9.27 23.99
C PRO A 591 -6.69 10.10 23.40
N VAL A 592 -7.74 9.41 22.96
CA VAL A 592 -9.00 10.03 22.55
C VAL A 592 -9.84 10.32 23.81
N PRO A 593 -10.55 11.45 23.90
CA PRO A 593 -11.46 11.72 25.00
C PRO A 593 -12.47 10.58 25.20
N ALA A 594 -12.57 10.06 26.43
CA ALA A 594 -13.51 8.99 26.75
C ALA A 594 -14.97 9.50 26.66
N GLY A 595 -15.89 8.66 26.18
CA GLY A 595 -17.32 8.97 26.12
C GLY A 595 -17.73 9.93 25.00
N THR A 596 -16.92 10.05 23.95
CA THR A 596 -17.33 10.74 22.72
C THR A 596 -18.30 9.89 21.90
N ASP A 597 -19.43 10.48 21.50
CA ASP A 597 -20.39 9.87 20.56
C ASP A 597 -19.92 9.99 19.09
N VAL A 598 -18.74 10.59 18.87
CA VAL A 598 -18.16 10.77 17.54
C VAL A 598 -17.30 9.55 17.18
N PRO A 599 -17.44 8.99 15.96
CA PRO A 599 -16.52 7.97 15.46
C PRO A 599 -15.07 8.45 15.50
N VAL A 600 -14.16 7.58 15.93
CA VAL A 600 -12.74 7.89 16.12
C VAL A 600 -11.88 6.74 15.63
N SER A 601 -10.83 7.10 14.90
CA SER A 601 -9.80 6.15 14.51
C SER A 601 -8.68 6.07 15.55
N PRO A 602 -8.02 4.91 15.74
CA PRO A 602 -6.87 4.78 16.63
C PRO A 602 -5.78 5.81 16.31
N ARG A 603 -5.52 6.74 17.25
CA ARG A 603 -4.48 7.76 17.08
C ARG A 603 -3.10 7.29 17.54
N GLY A 604 -2.09 7.60 16.75
CA GLY A 604 -0.69 7.29 16.98
C GLY A 604 -0.31 5.90 16.46
N THR A 605 0.93 5.79 15.98
CA THR A 605 1.44 4.49 15.54
C THR A 605 1.68 3.58 16.74
N PRO A 606 1.27 2.30 16.70
CA PRO A 606 1.41 1.47 17.88
C PRO A 606 2.86 1.33 18.37
N PRO A 607 3.11 1.32 19.69
CA PRO A 607 4.45 1.44 20.26
C PRO A 607 5.37 0.24 19.95
N TRP A 608 4.80 -0.91 19.62
CA TRP A 608 5.54 -2.11 19.21
C TRP A 608 6.06 -2.04 17.77
N VAL A 609 5.49 -1.18 16.91
CA VAL A 609 5.94 -1.03 15.53
C VAL A 609 7.28 -0.31 15.54
N ARG A 610 8.30 -0.98 14.99
CA ARG A 610 9.66 -0.45 14.87
C ARG A 610 10.09 -0.56 13.42
N TRP A 611 10.67 0.53 12.92
CA TRP A 611 11.27 0.52 11.61
C TRP A 611 12.47 -0.43 11.57
N ARG A 612 12.43 -1.36 10.63
CA ARG A 612 13.46 -2.32 10.29
C ARG A 612 13.66 -2.27 8.77
N PRO A 613 14.84 -1.86 8.29
CA PRO A 613 15.11 -1.79 6.87
C PRO A 613 14.73 -3.10 6.17
N VAL A 614 14.10 -3.01 5.00
CA VAL A 614 13.57 -4.14 4.21
C VAL A 614 12.40 -4.90 4.86
N THR A 615 12.47 -5.30 6.14
CA THR A 615 11.39 -6.04 6.80
C THR A 615 10.13 -5.20 6.93
N THR A 616 10.24 -3.95 7.37
CA THR A 616 9.09 -3.04 7.51
C THR A 616 8.42 -2.77 6.16
N PHE A 617 9.19 -2.71 5.07
CA PHE A 617 8.62 -2.57 3.73
C PHE A 617 7.63 -3.73 3.41
N PHE A 618 8.02 -4.99 3.66
CA PHE A 618 7.13 -6.12 3.42
C PHE A 618 5.97 -6.20 4.43
N GLN A 619 6.20 -5.79 5.68
CA GLN A 619 5.14 -5.69 6.69
C GLN A 619 4.08 -4.67 6.27
N THR A 620 4.49 -3.44 5.93
CA THR A 620 3.59 -2.37 5.51
C THR A 620 2.92 -2.68 4.16
N LEU A 621 3.57 -3.44 3.27
CA LEU A 621 2.95 -3.91 2.03
C LEU A 621 1.75 -4.85 2.32
N VAL A 622 1.90 -5.73 3.31
CA VAL A 622 0.80 -6.58 3.79
C VAL A 622 -0.23 -5.78 4.57
N ASP A 623 0.19 -4.80 5.39
CA ASP A 623 -0.74 -3.91 6.10
C ASP A 623 -1.61 -3.14 5.10
N MET A 624 -1.04 -2.59 4.02
CA MET A 624 -1.78 -1.95 2.93
C MET A 624 -2.82 -2.89 2.33
N LYS A 625 -2.46 -4.15 2.09
CA LYS A 625 -3.39 -5.16 1.56
C LYS A 625 -4.52 -5.46 2.56
N ASN A 626 -4.18 -5.63 3.85
CA ASN A 626 -5.14 -5.99 4.90
C ASN A 626 -6.05 -4.82 5.28
N ALA A 627 -5.57 -3.58 5.20
CA ALA A 627 -6.34 -2.37 5.49
C ALA A 627 -7.56 -2.20 4.57
N GLN A 628 -7.49 -2.75 3.35
CA GLN A 628 -8.55 -2.69 2.34
C GLN A 628 -9.52 -3.89 2.39
N ALA A 629 -9.34 -4.80 3.34
CA ALA A 629 -10.25 -5.93 3.48
C ALA A 629 -11.65 -5.42 3.89
N PRO A 630 -12.73 -5.90 3.24
CA PRO A 630 -14.08 -5.58 3.68
C PRO A 630 -14.26 -5.94 5.16
N GLY A 631 -14.84 -5.02 5.92
CA GLY A 631 -14.97 -5.14 7.36
C GLY A 631 -16.20 -4.42 7.89
N PRO A 632 -16.48 -4.56 9.20
CA PRO A 632 -17.59 -3.87 9.85
C PRO A 632 -17.44 -2.35 9.69
N TYR A 633 -18.57 -1.64 9.72
CA TYR A 633 -18.63 -0.18 9.61
C TYR A 633 -17.89 0.48 10.78
N ARG A 634 -16.60 0.80 10.60
CA ARG A 634 -15.72 1.30 11.68
C ARG A 634 -14.67 2.27 11.12
N ALA A 635 -14.35 3.31 11.88
CA ALA A 635 -13.31 4.27 11.54
C ALA A 635 -11.93 3.66 11.84
N GLN A 636 -11.52 2.65 11.08
CA GLN A 636 -10.29 1.90 11.32
C GLN A 636 -9.62 1.53 10.00
N ALA A 637 -8.29 1.56 9.98
CA ALA A 637 -7.50 1.27 8.79
C ALA A 637 -8.03 2.06 7.57
N HIS A 638 -8.30 1.40 6.44
CA HIS A 638 -8.76 2.07 5.22
C HIS A 638 -10.28 2.27 5.14
N ASP A 639 -11.01 2.10 6.25
CA ASP A 639 -12.45 2.38 6.32
C ASP A 639 -12.70 3.75 6.95
N TYR A 640 -13.13 4.70 6.12
CA TYR A 640 -13.43 6.08 6.50
C TYR A 640 -14.93 6.34 6.63
N ARG A 641 -15.79 5.34 6.35
CA ARG A 641 -17.24 5.54 6.23
C ARG A 641 -17.86 6.28 7.42
N PRO A 642 -17.54 5.94 8.69
CA PRO A 642 -18.13 6.61 9.85
C PRO A 642 -17.71 8.08 10.01
N ASP A 643 -16.54 8.48 9.51
CA ASP A 643 -16.03 9.85 9.66
C ASP A 643 -16.70 10.83 8.69
N LEU A 644 -17.18 10.33 7.54
CA LEU A 644 -17.48 11.15 6.37
C LEU A 644 -18.51 12.24 6.62
N VAL A 645 -19.58 11.99 7.37
CA VAL A 645 -20.66 12.99 7.51
C VAL A 645 -20.18 14.29 8.14
N ARG A 646 -19.36 14.21 9.19
CA ARG A 646 -18.84 15.39 9.89
C ARG A 646 -17.80 16.12 9.06
N PHE A 647 -16.91 15.38 8.40
CA PHE A 647 -15.96 15.99 7.48
C PHE A 647 -16.65 16.65 6.28
N VAL A 648 -17.66 16.02 5.68
CA VAL A 648 -18.43 16.61 4.58
C VAL A 648 -19.12 17.90 5.03
N SER A 649 -19.76 17.88 6.21
CA SER A 649 -20.41 19.06 6.82
C SER A 649 -19.41 20.20 7.04
N GLU A 650 -18.33 19.95 7.79
CA GLU A 650 -17.35 20.94 8.19
C GLU A 650 -16.54 21.46 6.99
N VAL A 651 -15.99 20.54 6.19
CA VAL A 651 -15.10 20.91 5.09
C VAL A 651 -15.87 21.66 4.03
N TYR A 652 -17.04 21.19 3.57
CA TYR A 652 -17.77 21.89 2.50
C TYR A 652 -18.63 23.07 2.98
N GLY A 653 -18.70 23.32 4.29
CA GLY A 653 -19.50 24.38 4.88
C GLY A 653 -20.99 24.13 4.67
N LEU A 654 -21.44 22.92 4.99
CA LEU A 654 -22.84 22.48 4.90
C LEU A 654 -23.40 22.33 6.33
N PRO A 655 -23.79 23.45 6.98
CA PRO A 655 -24.12 23.44 8.40
C PRO A 655 -25.31 22.53 8.69
N ALA A 656 -25.12 21.65 9.68
CA ALA A 656 -26.14 20.78 10.23
C ALA A 656 -26.07 20.85 11.76
N SER A 657 -27.21 20.70 12.43
CA SER A 657 -27.26 20.59 13.89
C SER A 657 -26.61 19.28 14.36
N ASP A 658 -26.09 19.26 15.59
CA ASP A 658 -25.51 18.02 16.17
C ASP A 658 -26.51 16.85 16.16
N GLU A 659 -27.80 17.16 16.28
CA GLU A 659 -28.88 16.16 16.21
C GLU A 659 -29.07 15.59 14.80
N GLU A 660 -28.91 16.40 13.76
CA GLU A 660 -28.91 15.92 12.38
C GLU A 660 -27.67 15.08 12.10
N LEU A 661 -26.49 15.50 12.57
CA LEU A 661 -25.25 14.75 12.39
C LEU A 661 -25.33 13.37 13.08
N ARG A 662 -25.80 13.31 14.33
CA ARG A 662 -26.03 12.02 15.03
C ARG A 662 -27.03 11.13 14.31
N ARG A 663 -28.10 11.70 13.76
CA ARG A 663 -29.08 10.92 12.98
C ARG A 663 -28.46 10.36 11.70
N LEU A 664 -27.63 11.16 11.04
CA LEU A 664 -26.95 10.74 9.82
C LEU A 664 -25.90 9.64 10.08
N ASP A 665 -25.21 9.65 11.22
CA ASP A 665 -24.33 8.53 11.61
C ASP A 665 -25.09 7.19 11.57
N VAL A 666 -26.24 7.16 12.23
CA VAL A 666 -27.10 5.96 12.31
C VAL A 666 -27.70 5.60 10.94
N VAL A 667 -28.17 6.58 10.19
CA VAL A 667 -28.81 6.34 8.88
C VAL A 667 -27.80 5.83 7.86
N LEU A 668 -26.58 6.36 7.82
CA LEU A 668 -25.55 5.95 6.88
C LEU A 668 -25.07 4.52 7.16
N GLU A 669 -24.91 4.15 8.44
CA GLU A 669 -24.64 2.76 8.84
C GLU A 669 -25.80 1.83 8.45
N ARG A 670 -27.06 2.22 8.73
CA ARG A 670 -28.23 1.41 8.35
C ARG A 670 -28.40 1.24 6.83
N ARG A 671 -28.06 2.26 6.04
CA ARG A 671 -28.02 2.14 4.57
C ARG A 671 -27.00 1.10 4.13
N GLU A 672 -25.87 1.01 4.83
CA GLU A 672 -24.84 0.04 4.53
C GLU A 672 -25.26 -1.39 4.85
N GLU A 673 -25.83 -1.61 6.04
CA GLU A 673 -26.40 -2.90 6.42
C GLU A 673 -27.45 -3.39 5.41
N LEU A 674 -28.33 -2.47 4.98
CA LEU A 674 -29.32 -2.77 3.96
C LEU A 674 -28.65 -3.17 2.64
N ARG A 675 -27.63 -2.43 2.20
CA ARG A 675 -26.89 -2.73 0.98
C ARG A 675 -26.25 -4.13 1.04
N GLU A 676 -25.61 -4.48 2.15
CA GLU A 676 -25.00 -5.80 2.36
C GLU A 676 -26.06 -6.91 2.35
N THR A 677 -27.19 -6.70 3.03
CA THR A 677 -28.32 -7.63 3.04
C THR A 677 -28.86 -7.88 1.63
N LEU A 678 -29.07 -6.80 0.85
CA LEU A 678 -29.58 -6.92 -0.51
C LEU A 678 -28.61 -7.65 -1.45
N ILE A 679 -27.29 -7.50 -1.24
CA ILE A 679 -26.28 -8.23 -2.00
C ILE A 679 -26.30 -9.71 -1.64
N ALA A 680 -26.38 -10.04 -0.35
CA ALA A 680 -26.46 -11.43 0.13
C ALA A 680 -27.70 -12.15 -0.43
N ASP A 681 -28.88 -11.52 -0.34
CA ASP A 681 -30.14 -12.05 -0.87
C ASP A 681 -30.05 -12.29 -2.39
N ALA A 682 -29.43 -11.37 -3.13
CA ALA A 682 -29.24 -11.51 -4.57
C ALA A 682 -28.29 -12.68 -4.93
N GLU A 683 -27.25 -12.90 -4.13
CA GLU A 683 -26.33 -14.03 -4.31
C GLU A 683 -27.01 -15.37 -4.01
N GLU A 684 -27.81 -15.44 -2.95
CA GLU A 684 -28.55 -16.65 -2.56
C GLU A 684 -29.55 -17.06 -3.64
N ARG A 685 -30.36 -16.12 -4.15
CA ARG A 685 -31.31 -16.40 -5.24
C ARG A 685 -30.63 -16.89 -6.50
N ARG A 686 -29.43 -16.40 -6.79
CA ARG A 686 -28.65 -16.86 -7.94
C ARG A 686 -28.17 -18.29 -7.75
N ARG A 687 -27.67 -18.65 -6.56
CA ARG A 687 -27.28 -20.03 -6.25
C ARG A 687 -28.47 -20.98 -6.42
N ALA A 688 -29.63 -20.60 -5.86
CA ALA A 688 -30.87 -21.35 -6.02
C ALA A 688 -31.33 -21.49 -7.50
N GLY A 689 -31.19 -20.44 -8.30
CA GLY A 689 -31.52 -20.46 -9.73
C GLY A 689 -30.55 -21.28 -10.60
N HIS A 690 -29.29 -21.43 -10.19
CA HIS A 690 -28.31 -22.28 -10.88
C HIS A 690 -28.56 -23.77 -10.59
N ASP A 691 -28.93 -24.12 -9.36
CA ASP A 691 -29.23 -25.50 -8.97
C ASP A 691 -30.57 -25.99 -9.57
N GLY A 692 -31.50 -25.09 -9.86
CA GLY A 692 -32.79 -25.41 -10.50
C GLY A 692 -32.76 -25.61 -12.03
N ALA A 693 -31.65 -25.24 -12.70
CA ALA A 693 -31.50 -25.39 -14.16
C ALA A 693 -30.73 -26.65 -14.58
N GLY A 694 -30.37 -27.50 -13.61
CA GLY A 694 -29.62 -28.75 -13.80
C GLY A 694 -30.42 -30.04 -13.58
N VAL A 695 -31.76 -29.98 -13.62
CA VAL A 695 -32.65 -31.16 -13.54
C VAL A 695 -33.39 -31.37 -14.85
#